data_AF-A0AA47PC37-F1
#
_entry.id   AF-A0AA47PC37-F1
#
_cell.length_a   1.000
_cell.length_b   1.000
_cell.length_c   1.000
_cell.angle_alpha   90.00
_cell.angle_beta   90.00
_cell.angle_gamma   90.00
#
_symmetry.space_group_name_H-M   'P 1'
#
loop_
_entity.id
_entity.type
_entity.pdbx_description
1 polymer ?
#
loop_
_entity_poly.entity_id
_entity_poly.type
_entity_poly.pdbx_seq_one_letter_code
_entity_poly.pdbx_strand_id
1 'polypeptide(L)'
;MTQLKRNYRHLIGLPIQTLTDVKPVLLIGSDHTHLITPIEPVRLGPPGGPAAIHTKLGWTLQGPASVVRHLAHPQQCLFTTVAPQVSELMKHVERLWQVDMVPFRSEKLATRSKQDHEAISILETKTTRVEVESILRYATPLLRRRDMPLFQATKEAVMPTLRGVERRLAKDLAQAAAYRVEMEKLIKAGSVIKCGPEAPADEGHEAWYIPHHMVSHNGKNRLVFNCSYQYRGQSLNDYLLPGPTLGASLLGVLLRFREHAVAISGDIKGMFHQVRLLPPDRALLRFVWRDVSRGEPPAVYEWQVLPFGTTCSPCCATFALQRHVNDHSQPDEDVRMSVERCFYVDNCLQSVPTIAEARHLVDKLRTLLASAGFELRQWASNEPEVIGHLPEDSRSASVELWLAQDKTDTPESTLGLSWLFHTDVLSYKHRQVEYGVPTMRNIYKVLASQYDPLGFILPYTTRAKVLVRHLWDKHRGWDDPLLPQELLQQWQAWEDELGVLPQVTLPRPYLPKEVDLCSLHRESCSQAVPLHPPLELCAALTGAQLAQVLRRELTLSINQTILWSDSTTVLTWLRSESCRFKVFVGTRVAEIQELTDGHVWRYVDSANNPADDVTRGKRLSELVELNRWSQGPCFLLRGPDLWSVDPSVDRAHDASELRKSVFCGVAAVVSSQPAPDLNQYNSWKELLEVTARELHGAADFKGHPTAEDYRHAERLILQRAQRDSFSQEYSLLKVGKPVPRSSRLLTLSPELDESGELIRVGGRLRRSEDLELTTIHPVILDPSHQATKLLIHDLDIRLHHPGPERVFAELRCSFWILRGREAVRRHQYGCADCRRWRAKPAVPKMADLPSARLRLFKPAFYSTGMDCFGPFEVKVGRRREKRWGIIFKCLTTRAVHLDLLTAIDTDAFLMALRRFIARRGTPAELFSDQGTNFKGGERELREAFTEISPALQEHLAPHKIAFHFNPPAAPHFGGVWEREIRSVKSALYATVGAQPVTEEVLHTVLTEVEGILNSKPLGYVSSDASDPDPVTPNVFLMGRPDGSLPQVVYPGNELISRRRWKHSQILADHFWARFIRFYVPILQVRQKWQASPADIVQDCVVMIADPQLPRALWPIGRVIKTHLSPDGHIRSADVKVKERVYTRPVARLVVLPALPSGDDEDRSPPTTSSQP
;
A
#
# COMPACT_ATOMS: atom_id res chain seq x y z
N MET A 1 43.22 -41.32 -33.62
CA MET A 1 44.12 -40.51 -32.78
C MET A 1 45.39 -40.02 -33.50
N THR A 2 45.91 -40.73 -34.51
CA THR A 2 47.13 -40.35 -35.25
C THR A 2 47.04 -38.98 -35.95
N GLN A 3 45.85 -38.64 -36.46
CA GLN A 3 45.58 -37.33 -37.08
C GLN A 3 45.54 -36.19 -36.04
N LEU A 4 44.96 -36.44 -34.85
CA LEU A 4 45.00 -35.50 -33.72
C LEU A 4 46.44 -35.24 -33.26
N LYS A 5 47.28 -36.27 -33.14
CA LYS A 5 48.71 -36.09 -32.77
C LYS A 5 49.53 -35.37 -33.84
N ARG A 6 49.19 -35.48 -35.13
CA ARG A 6 49.81 -34.68 -36.20
C ARG A 6 49.40 -33.22 -36.16
N ASN A 7 48.13 -32.95 -35.89
CA ASN A 7 47.58 -31.59 -35.90
C ASN A 7 47.90 -30.82 -34.63
N TYR A 8 48.08 -31.52 -33.50
CA TYR A 8 48.29 -30.92 -32.20
C TYR A 8 49.57 -31.44 -31.55
N ARG A 9 50.63 -30.62 -31.67
CA ARG A 9 52.00 -30.98 -31.24
C ARG A 9 52.10 -31.37 -29.77
N HIS A 10 51.25 -30.83 -28.90
CA HIS A 10 51.25 -31.12 -27.46
C HIS A 10 50.69 -32.51 -27.11
N LEU A 11 50.07 -33.21 -28.07
CA LEU A 11 49.56 -34.58 -27.92
C LEU A 11 50.57 -35.65 -28.36
N ILE A 12 51.71 -35.24 -28.95
CA ILE A 12 52.77 -36.14 -29.40
C ILE A 12 53.45 -36.76 -28.18
N GLY A 13 53.68 -38.09 -28.21
CA GLY A 13 54.32 -38.84 -27.12
C GLY A 13 53.38 -39.30 -26.00
N LEU A 14 52.09 -38.92 -26.01
CA LEU A 14 51.13 -39.39 -25.00
C LEU A 14 50.55 -40.78 -25.34
N PRO A 15 50.41 -41.72 -24.38
CA PRO A 15 49.92 -43.08 -24.61
C PRO A 15 48.38 -43.15 -24.71
N ILE A 16 47.74 -42.21 -25.43
CA ILE A 16 46.28 -42.20 -25.58
C ILE A 16 45.87 -43.16 -26.71
N GLN A 17 45.03 -44.14 -26.36
CA GLN A 17 44.50 -45.16 -27.28
C GLN A 17 43.39 -44.58 -28.17
N THR A 18 43.23 -45.12 -29.38
CA THR A 18 42.10 -44.74 -30.25
C THR A 18 40.93 -45.66 -29.94
N LEU A 19 39.77 -45.08 -29.62
CA LEU A 19 38.54 -45.83 -29.37
C LEU A 19 37.49 -45.42 -30.43
N THR A 20 36.77 -46.39 -30.98
CA THR A 20 35.69 -46.20 -31.98
C THR A 20 34.43 -46.90 -31.48
N ASP A 21 33.26 -46.27 -31.64
CA ASP A 21 31.94 -46.74 -31.19
C ASP A 21 31.84 -47.13 -29.70
N VAL A 22 32.12 -46.17 -28.81
CA VAL A 22 32.15 -46.40 -27.37
C VAL A 22 30.79 -46.12 -26.71
N LYS A 23 30.25 -47.07 -25.95
CA LYS A 23 29.09 -46.87 -25.06
C LYS A 23 29.56 -46.53 -23.64
N PRO A 24 28.95 -45.56 -22.94
CA PRO A 24 29.30 -45.26 -21.55
C PRO A 24 28.93 -46.43 -20.65
N VAL A 25 29.89 -46.95 -19.89
CA VAL A 25 29.69 -48.10 -18.97
C VAL A 25 29.64 -47.64 -17.50
N LEU A 26 30.27 -46.51 -17.19
CA LEU A 26 30.39 -45.98 -15.82
C LEU A 26 30.24 -44.47 -15.84
N LEU A 27 29.34 -43.94 -15.01
CA LEU A 27 29.18 -42.51 -14.75
C LEU A 27 29.80 -42.19 -13.38
N ILE A 28 30.74 -41.24 -13.36
CA ILE A 28 31.43 -40.82 -12.13
C ILE A 28 30.82 -39.51 -11.66
N GLY A 29 30.21 -39.54 -10.46
CA GLY A 29 29.59 -38.38 -9.83
C GLY A 29 30.61 -37.34 -9.36
N SER A 30 30.11 -36.12 -9.13
CA SER A 30 30.92 -34.98 -8.65
C SER A 30 31.43 -35.15 -7.20
N ASP A 31 30.94 -36.15 -6.48
CA ASP A 31 31.45 -36.61 -5.19
C ASP A 31 32.79 -37.37 -5.31
N HIS A 32 33.16 -37.84 -6.50
CA HIS A 32 34.43 -38.53 -6.77
C HIS A 32 35.42 -37.67 -7.58
N THR A 33 35.50 -36.36 -7.30
CA THR A 33 36.40 -35.41 -7.98
C THR A 33 37.86 -35.86 -8.04
N HIS A 34 38.34 -36.56 -7.02
CA HIS A 34 39.70 -37.06 -6.94
C HIS A 34 40.09 -38.05 -8.06
N LEU A 35 39.13 -38.68 -8.74
CA LEU A 35 39.38 -39.59 -9.88
C LEU A 35 39.58 -38.86 -11.21
N ILE A 36 39.01 -37.65 -11.34
CA ILE A 36 39.07 -36.82 -12.55
C ILE A 36 40.02 -35.63 -12.41
N THR A 37 40.58 -35.41 -11.21
CA THR A 37 41.56 -34.36 -10.94
C THR A 37 42.88 -34.68 -11.66
N PRO A 38 43.51 -33.71 -12.36
CA PRO A 38 44.82 -33.89 -12.97
C PRO A 38 45.87 -34.23 -11.92
N ILE A 39 46.58 -35.34 -12.09
CA ILE A 39 47.74 -35.69 -11.25
C ILE A 39 49.00 -35.00 -11.77
N GLU A 40 49.03 -34.70 -13.07
CA GLU A 40 50.13 -33.99 -13.72
C GLU A 40 49.64 -32.72 -14.40
N PRO A 41 50.54 -31.74 -14.64
CA PRO A 41 50.20 -30.50 -15.34
C PRO A 41 49.49 -30.76 -16.67
N VAL A 42 48.34 -30.11 -16.86
CA VAL A 42 47.49 -30.26 -18.04
C VAL A 42 48.23 -29.78 -19.29
N ARG A 43 48.26 -30.62 -20.33
CA ARG A 43 48.83 -30.25 -21.63
C ARG A 43 47.74 -29.59 -22.48
N LEU A 44 47.76 -28.26 -22.47
CA LEU A 44 46.79 -27.44 -23.19
C LEU A 44 47.15 -27.32 -24.68
N GLY A 45 46.13 -27.45 -25.53
CA GLY A 45 46.24 -27.12 -26.94
C GLY A 45 46.03 -25.64 -27.22
N PRO A 46 46.20 -25.21 -28.48
CA PRO A 46 45.83 -23.87 -28.90
C PRO A 46 44.33 -23.61 -28.65
N PRO A 47 43.90 -22.34 -28.53
CA PRO A 47 42.50 -22.00 -28.26
C PRO A 47 41.53 -22.70 -29.24
N GLY A 48 40.56 -23.45 -28.71
CA GLY A 48 39.63 -24.28 -29.49
C GLY A 48 40.11 -25.70 -29.82
N GLY A 49 41.36 -26.05 -29.47
CA GLY A 49 41.91 -27.40 -29.59
C GLY A 49 41.74 -28.22 -28.29
N PRO A 50 41.95 -29.55 -28.37
CA PRO A 50 41.79 -30.44 -27.22
C PRO A 50 42.96 -30.34 -26.23
N ALA A 51 42.65 -30.42 -24.94
CA ALA A 51 43.60 -30.56 -23.83
C ALA A 51 43.76 -32.04 -23.44
N ALA A 52 44.98 -32.44 -23.07
CA ALA A 52 45.24 -33.76 -22.51
C ALA A 52 45.53 -33.68 -21.02
N ILE A 53 44.83 -34.50 -20.24
CA ILE A 53 44.85 -34.50 -18.77
C ILE A 53 45.18 -35.89 -18.28
N HIS A 54 46.24 -36.02 -17.48
CA HIS A 54 46.57 -37.27 -16.82
C HIS A 54 45.84 -37.34 -15.47
N THR A 55 44.87 -38.25 -15.32
CA THR A 55 44.12 -38.45 -14.08
C THR A 55 44.47 -39.81 -13.45
N LYS A 56 43.93 -40.12 -12.26
CA LYS A 56 44.08 -41.45 -11.64
C LYS A 56 43.52 -42.60 -12.47
N LEU A 57 42.71 -42.30 -13.47
CA LEU A 57 42.16 -43.26 -14.43
C LEU A 57 42.99 -43.35 -15.73
N GLY A 58 44.09 -42.60 -15.83
CA GLY A 58 44.98 -42.55 -16.98
C GLY A 58 44.87 -41.25 -17.79
N TRP A 59 45.44 -41.26 -19.01
CA TRP A 59 45.42 -40.09 -19.89
C TRP A 59 44.06 -39.92 -20.55
N THR A 60 43.44 -38.77 -20.34
CA THR A 60 42.14 -38.37 -20.89
C THR A 60 42.30 -37.16 -21.82
N LEU A 61 41.45 -37.07 -22.84
CA LEU A 61 41.44 -35.96 -23.79
C LEU A 61 40.13 -35.18 -23.62
N GLN A 62 40.21 -33.88 -23.37
CA GLN A 62 39.06 -32.99 -23.21
C GLN A 62 39.13 -31.87 -24.22
N GLY A 63 38.09 -31.69 -25.04
CA GLY A 63 38.06 -30.65 -26.05
C GLY A 63 36.70 -30.58 -26.72
N PRO A 64 36.44 -29.52 -27.49
CA PRO A 64 35.18 -29.35 -28.19
C PRO A 64 34.97 -30.50 -29.18
N ALA A 65 33.98 -31.34 -28.92
CA ALA A 65 33.48 -32.29 -29.90
C ALA A 65 32.64 -31.51 -30.91
N SER A 66 32.93 -31.66 -32.21
CA SER A 66 32.12 -31.04 -33.27
C SER A 66 30.66 -31.43 -33.10
N VAL A 67 29.85 -30.43 -32.72
CA VAL A 67 28.39 -30.36 -32.62
C VAL A 67 27.67 -31.63 -33.10
N VAL A 68 27.26 -32.48 -32.16
CA VAL A 68 26.13 -33.37 -32.41
C VAL A 68 24.87 -32.50 -32.36
N ARG A 69 24.30 -32.20 -33.53
CA ARG A 69 23.07 -31.43 -33.71
C ARG A 69 21.85 -32.22 -33.20
N HIS A 70 21.70 -32.39 -31.90
CA HIS A 70 20.44 -32.84 -31.32
C HIS A 70 19.78 -31.70 -30.54
N LEU A 71 18.56 -31.37 -30.99
CA LEU A 71 17.64 -30.35 -30.49
C LEU A 71 17.46 -30.46 -28.96
N ALA A 72 18.02 -29.53 -28.20
CA ALA A 72 17.88 -29.49 -26.74
C ALA A 72 16.49 -28.95 -26.35
N HIS A 73 15.73 -29.77 -25.63
CA HIS A 73 14.55 -29.35 -24.88
C HIS A 73 14.96 -28.39 -23.73
N PRO A 74 14.16 -27.37 -23.39
CA PRO A 74 14.52 -26.39 -22.37
C PRO A 74 14.58 -27.04 -20.98
N GLN A 75 15.72 -26.90 -20.30
CA GLN A 75 15.91 -27.35 -18.93
C GLN A 75 15.17 -26.41 -17.96
N GLN A 76 14.19 -26.95 -17.23
CA GLN A 76 13.48 -26.24 -16.16
C GLN A 76 14.20 -26.47 -14.83
N CYS A 77 14.63 -25.40 -14.17
CA CYS A 77 15.14 -25.43 -12.80
C CYS A 77 13.96 -25.31 -11.82
N LEU A 78 13.75 -26.32 -10.98
CA LEU A 78 12.65 -26.37 -10.00
C LEU A 78 13.07 -25.61 -8.73
N PHE A 79 12.47 -24.44 -8.46
CA PHE A 79 12.56 -23.77 -7.17
C PHE A 79 11.42 -24.24 -6.25
N THR A 80 11.77 -24.95 -5.18
CA THR A 80 10.80 -25.40 -4.17
C THR A 80 10.92 -24.53 -2.92
N THR A 81 9.95 -23.64 -2.67
CA THR A 81 9.85 -22.89 -1.41
C THR A 81 8.83 -23.54 -0.48
N VAL A 82 9.22 -23.83 0.77
CA VAL A 82 8.29 -24.28 1.82
C VAL A 82 7.90 -23.07 2.66
N ALA A 83 6.68 -22.57 2.51
CA ALA A 83 6.11 -21.58 3.42
C ALA A 83 5.60 -22.30 4.70
N PRO A 84 5.82 -21.76 5.91
CA PRO A 84 5.24 -22.34 7.12
C PRO A 84 3.71 -22.25 7.08
N GLN A 85 2.99 -23.32 7.45
CA GLN A 85 1.52 -23.35 7.54
C GLN A 85 0.93 -22.19 8.38
N VAL A 86 1.70 -21.66 9.34
CA VAL A 86 1.30 -20.53 10.20
C VAL A 86 1.08 -19.23 9.40
N SER A 87 1.77 -19.04 8.27
CA SER A 87 1.60 -17.83 7.45
C SER A 87 0.24 -17.77 6.75
N GLU A 88 -0.35 -18.92 6.43
CA GLU A 88 -1.68 -18.99 5.81
C GLU A 88 -2.77 -18.75 6.86
N LEU A 89 -2.59 -19.32 8.06
CA LEU A 89 -3.48 -19.12 9.19
C LEU A 89 -3.59 -17.64 9.59
N MET A 90 -2.47 -16.92 9.66
CA MET A 90 -2.47 -15.49 9.96
C MET A 90 -3.20 -14.65 8.89
N LYS A 91 -3.12 -15.05 7.61
CA LYS A 91 -3.91 -14.41 6.55
C LYS A 91 -5.42 -14.67 6.72
N HIS A 92 -5.82 -15.85 7.19
CA HIS A 92 -7.23 -16.13 7.49
C HIS A 92 -7.74 -15.32 8.68
N VAL A 93 -6.91 -15.14 9.71
CA VAL A 93 -7.23 -14.25 10.84
C VAL A 93 -7.45 -12.83 10.34
N GLU A 94 -6.50 -12.28 9.58
CA GLU A 94 -6.60 -10.93 9.03
C GLU A 94 -7.89 -10.74 8.21
N ARG A 95 -8.23 -11.71 7.34
CA ARG A 95 -9.47 -11.66 6.57
C ARG A 95 -10.71 -11.65 7.47
N LEU A 96 -10.76 -12.45 8.53
CA LEU A 96 -11.91 -12.47 9.45
C LEU A 96 -12.17 -11.10 10.07
N TRP A 97 -11.12 -10.39 10.50
CA TRP A 97 -11.27 -9.04 11.05
C TRP A 97 -11.63 -7.99 9.99
N GLN A 98 -11.24 -8.21 8.73
CA GLN A 98 -11.64 -7.34 7.62
C GLN A 98 -13.12 -7.52 7.23
N VAL A 99 -13.78 -8.63 7.57
CA VAL A 99 -15.21 -8.85 7.27
C VAL A 99 -16.10 -7.83 7.97
N ASP A 100 -15.68 -7.32 9.13
CA ASP A 100 -16.45 -6.31 9.89
C ASP A 100 -16.27 -4.87 9.36
N MET A 101 -15.35 -4.66 8.42
CA MET A 101 -15.09 -3.34 7.85
C MET A 101 -16.09 -3.04 6.73
N VAL A 102 -16.69 -1.84 6.78
CA VAL A 102 -17.62 -1.37 5.74
C VAL A 102 -16.93 -1.40 4.37
N PRO A 103 -17.56 -1.94 3.31
CA PRO A 103 -17.01 -1.97 1.96
C PRO A 103 -17.05 -0.58 1.30
N PHE A 104 -16.44 0.42 1.94
CA PHE A 104 -16.30 1.76 1.39
C PHE A 104 -15.02 1.84 0.53
N ARG A 105 -15.19 2.21 -0.74
CA ARG A 105 -14.10 2.56 -1.65
C ARG A 105 -14.32 3.98 -2.13
N SER A 106 -13.34 4.86 -1.91
CA SER A 106 -13.36 6.23 -2.43
C SER A 106 -13.44 6.21 -3.96
N GLU A 107 -14.32 7.01 -4.55
CA GLU A 107 -14.46 7.17 -6.01
C GLU A 107 -13.16 7.66 -6.66
N LYS A 108 -12.35 8.46 -5.94
CA LYS A 108 -11.03 8.92 -6.40
C LYS A 108 -10.01 7.77 -6.55
N LEU A 109 -10.24 6.62 -5.90
CA LEU A 109 -9.45 5.39 -6.02
C LEU A 109 -10.05 4.35 -6.98
N ALA A 110 -11.28 4.59 -7.48
CA ALA A 110 -12.02 3.66 -8.35
C ALA A 110 -11.63 3.74 -9.83
N THR A 111 -10.41 4.20 -10.15
CA THR A 111 -9.87 3.99 -11.50
C THR A 111 -9.56 2.50 -11.66
N ARG A 112 -10.30 1.83 -12.55
CA ARG A 112 -10.06 0.44 -12.96
C ARG A 112 -8.57 0.24 -13.22
N SER A 113 -7.99 -0.86 -12.71
CA SER A 113 -6.58 -1.13 -12.93
C SER A 113 -6.32 -1.35 -14.44
N LYS A 114 -5.05 -1.27 -14.88
CA LYS A 114 -4.71 -1.61 -16.28
C LYS A 114 -5.16 -3.03 -16.66
N GLN A 115 -5.11 -3.95 -15.70
CA GLN A 115 -5.55 -5.35 -15.86
C GLN A 115 -7.07 -5.48 -15.96
N ASP A 116 -7.84 -4.67 -15.21
CA ASP A 116 -9.31 -4.68 -15.30
C ASP A 116 -9.80 -4.16 -16.65
N HIS A 117 -9.17 -3.11 -17.18
CA HIS A 117 -9.46 -2.60 -18.51
C HIS A 117 -9.14 -3.63 -19.59
N GLU A 118 -8.03 -4.35 -19.45
CA GLU A 118 -7.64 -5.42 -20.36
C GLU A 118 -8.64 -6.59 -20.33
N ALA A 119 -9.04 -7.04 -19.14
CA ALA A 119 -10.04 -8.11 -18.97
C ALA A 119 -11.37 -7.77 -19.65
N ILE A 120 -11.88 -6.55 -19.45
CA ILE A 120 -13.12 -6.09 -20.10
C ILE A 120 -12.96 -5.97 -21.61
N SER A 121 -11.83 -5.43 -22.09
CA SER A 121 -11.54 -5.36 -23.53
C SER A 121 -11.52 -6.74 -24.19
N ILE A 122 -10.96 -7.76 -23.52
CA ILE A 122 -10.98 -9.15 -24.01
C ILE A 122 -12.43 -9.68 -24.08
N LEU A 123 -13.24 -9.43 -23.06
CA LEU A 123 -14.64 -9.85 -23.03
C LEU A 123 -15.48 -9.17 -24.11
N GLU A 124 -15.33 -7.86 -24.29
CA GLU A 124 -16.05 -7.09 -25.31
C GLU A 124 -15.67 -7.52 -26.73
N THR A 125 -14.39 -7.86 -26.96
CA THR A 125 -13.90 -8.20 -28.31
C THR A 125 -14.11 -9.65 -28.71
N LYS A 126 -14.07 -10.60 -27.76
CA LYS A 126 -14.06 -12.04 -28.06
C LYS A 126 -15.31 -12.81 -27.63
N THR A 127 -16.18 -12.23 -26.81
CA THR A 127 -17.43 -12.91 -26.42
C THR A 127 -18.35 -13.05 -27.64
N THR A 128 -18.86 -14.25 -27.88
CA THR A 128 -19.77 -14.56 -29.00
C THR A 128 -21.02 -15.29 -28.53
N ARG A 129 -22.03 -15.44 -29.40
CA ARG A 129 -23.20 -16.31 -29.13
C ARG A 129 -23.09 -17.58 -29.96
N VAL A 130 -23.41 -18.72 -29.34
CA VAL A 130 -23.34 -20.06 -29.93
C VAL A 130 -24.69 -20.73 -29.72
N GLU A 131 -25.24 -21.31 -30.78
CA GLU A 131 -26.48 -22.06 -30.72
C GLU A 131 -26.26 -23.45 -30.11
N VAL A 132 -27.06 -23.78 -29.10
CA VAL A 132 -27.01 -25.05 -28.38
C VAL A 132 -28.46 -25.43 -28.08
N GLU A 133 -28.91 -26.58 -28.58
CA GLU A 133 -30.28 -27.07 -28.34
C GLU A 133 -31.34 -26.00 -28.67
N SER A 134 -31.16 -25.31 -29.80
CA SER A 134 -32.03 -24.21 -30.28
C SER A 134 -32.07 -22.95 -29.41
N ILE A 135 -31.14 -22.80 -28.46
CA ILE A 135 -30.97 -21.60 -27.62
C ILE A 135 -29.62 -20.94 -27.92
N LEU A 136 -29.61 -19.61 -28.10
CA LEU A 136 -28.40 -18.82 -28.33
C LEU A 136 -27.73 -18.44 -27.00
N ARG A 137 -26.73 -19.24 -26.61
CA ARG A 137 -25.96 -19.07 -25.36
C ARG A 137 -24.70 -18.24 -25.61
N TYR A 138 -24.24 -17.51 -24.59
CA TYR A 138 -22.97 -16.78 -24.67
C TYR A 138 -21.77 -17.71 -24.50
N ALA A 139 -20.72 -17.46 -25.27
CA ALA A 139 -19.42 -18.10 -25.17
C ALA A 139 -18.35 -17.04 -24.90
N THR A 140 -17.58 -17.24 -23.83
CA THR A 140 -16.55 -16.28 -23.39
C THR A 140 -15.15 -16.89 -23.48
N PRO A 141 -14.10 -16.09 -23.74
CA PRO A 141 -12.73 -16.56 -23.61
C PRO A 141 -12.35 -16.77 -22.14
N LEU A 142 -11.34 -17.58 -21.88
CA LEU A 142 -10.55 -17.42 -20.66
C LEU A 142 -9.77 -16.10 -20.75
N LEU A 143 -9.74 -15.33 -19.66
CA LEU A 143 -9.11 -14.01 -19.63
C LEU A 143 -7.59 -14.13 -19.48
N ARG A 144 -6.93 -14.68 -20.49
CA ARG A 144 -5.48 -14.94 -20.49
C ARG A 144 -4.68 -13.64 -20.42
N ARG A 145 -3.61 -13.62 -19.63
CA ARG A 145 -2.60 -12.55 -19.67
C ARG A 145 -1.80 -12.61 -20.97
N ARG A 146 -1.25 -11.47 -21.41
CA ARG A 146 -0.45 -11.38 -22.66
C ARG A 146 0.80 -12.24 -22.66
N ASP A 147 1.39 -12.45 -21.50
CA ASP A 147 2.62 -13.21 -21.26
C ASP A 147 2.36 -14.68 -20.89
N MET A 148 1.12 -15.17 -21.08
CA MET A 148 0.78 -16.56 -20.80
C MET A 148 1.58 -17.51 -21.71
N PRO A 149 2.41 -18.42 -21.16
CA PRO A 149 3.14 -19.41 -21.94
C PRO A 149 2.17 -20.44 -22.53
N LEU A 150 2.64 -21.25 -23.48
CA LEU A 150 1.86 -22.39 -23.97
C LEU A 150 1.74 -23.44 -22.87
N PHE A 151 0.53 -23.66 -22.36
CA PHE A 151 0.29 -24.64 -21.30
C PHE A 151 0.27 -26.07 -21.87
N GLN A 152 1.23 -26.89 -21.44
CA GLN A 152 1.34 -28.29 -21.85
C GLN A 152 1.55 -29.19 -20.62
N ALA A 153 0.50 -29.90 -20.24
CA ALA A 153 0.55 -31.01 -19.29
C ALA A 153 0.04 -32.27 -19.95
N THR A 154 0.62 -33.41 -19.61
CA THR A 154 0.12 -34.72 -20.03
C THR A 154 -0.90 -35.24 -19.00
N LYS A 155 -1.70 -36.23 -19.39
CA LYS A 155 -2.68 -36.86 -18.47
C LYS A 155 -2.02 -37.43 -17.20
N GLU A 156 -0.76 -37.84 -17.29
CA GLU A 156 0.05 -38.37 -16.20
C GLU A 156 0.24 -37.35 -15.06
N ALA A 157 0.17 -36.05 -15.36
CA ALA A 157 0.34 -34.98 -14.37
C ALA A 157 -0.69 -35.02 -13.22
N VAL A 158 -1.90 -35.53 -13.48
CA VAL A 158 -3.00 -35.60 -12.49
C VAL A 158 -3.30 -37.03 -12.01
N MET A 159 -2.63 -38.04 -12.58
CA MET A 159 -2.82 -39.46 -12.23
C MET A 159 -2.56 -39.79 -10.75
N PRO A 160 -1.51 -39.25 -10.08
CA PRO A 160 -1.29 -39.48 -8.66
C PRO A 160 -2.48 -39.04 -7.80
N THR A 161 -3.08 -37.90 -8.15
CA THR A 161 -4.24 -37.33 -7.44
C THR A 161 -5.48 -38.18 -7.67
N LEU A 162 -5.74 -38.61 -8.92
CA LEU A 162 -6.85 -39.53 -9.24
C LEU A 162 -6.72 -40.84 -8.46
N ARG A 163 -5.54 -41.48 -8.48
CA ARG A 163 -5.26 -42.71 -7.71
C ARG A 163 -5.45 -42.50 -6.21
N GLY A 164 -5.15 -41.31 -5.69
CA GLY A 164 -5.41 -40.93 -4.31
C GLY A 164 -6.90 -40.85 -3.99
N VAL A 165 -7.70 -40.23 -4.87
CA VAL A 165 -9.16 -40.17 -4.77
C VAL A 165 -9.76 -41.57 -4.82
N GLU A 166 -9.38 -42.40 -5.79
CA GLU A 166 -9.86 -43.78 -5.93
C GLU A 166 -9.51 -44.66 -4.72
N ARG A 167 -8.37 -44.44 -4.07
CA ARG A 167 -8.01 -45.14 -2.82
C ARG A 167 -8.88 -44.73 -1.64
N ARG A 168 -9.32 -43.48 -1.58
CA ARG A 168 -10.25 -43.00 -0.54
C ARG A 168 -11.67 -43.50 -0.80
N LEU A 169 -12.16 -43.36 -2.03
CA LEU A 169 -13.50 -43.83 -2.42
C LEU A 169 -13.65 -45.35 -2.29
N ALA A 170 -12.59 -46.13 -2.48
CA ALA A 170 -12.62 -47.57 -2.22
C ALA A 170 -12.90 -47.94 -0.75
N LYS A 171 -12.73 -47.01 0.19
CA LYS A 171 -13.05 -47.22 1.62
C LYS A 171 -14.48 -46.79 1.98
N ASP A 172 -15.15 -46.04 1.11
CA ASP A 172 -16.50 -45.50 1.32
C ASP A 172 -17.34 -45.68 0.03
N LEU A 173 -18.08 -46.79 -0.01
CA LEU A 173 -18.90 -47.16 -1.17
C LEU A 173 -20.04 -46.18 -1.43
N ALA A 174 -20.58 -45.53 -0.40
CA ALA A 174 -21.65 -44.56 -0.55
C ALA A 174 -21.12 -43.29 -1.22
N GLN A 175 -19.94 -42.81 -0.80
CA GLN A 175 -19.28 -41.67 -1.43
C GLN A 175 -18.81 -41.99 -2.86
N ALA A 176 -18.40 -43.23 -3.14
CA ALA A 176 -18.06 -43.68 -4.50
C ALA A 176 -19.27 -43.65 -5.44
N ALA A 177 -20.44 -44.12 -4.98
CA ALA A 177 -21.68 -44.05 -5.75
C ALA A 177 -22.10 -42.59 -6.02
N ALA A 178 -22.03 -41.72 -5.00
CA ALA A 178 -22.32 -40.29 -5.19
C ALA A 178 -21.35 -39.62 -6.18
N TYR A 179 -20.08 -40.02 -6.17
CA TYR A 179 -19.07 -39.53 -7.12
C TYR A 179 -19.37 -39.88 -8.57
N ARG A 180 -19.82 -41.12 -8.84
CA ARG A 180 -20.30 -41.52 -10.15
C ARG A 180 -21.50 -40.69 -10.60
N VAL A 181 -22.52 -40.58 -9.74
CA VAL A 181 -23.77 -39.86 -10.03
C VAL A 181 -23.51 -38.39 -10.39
N GLU A 182 -22.66 -37.69 -9.63
CA GLU A 182 -22.34 -36.28 -9.93
C GLU A 182 -21.56 -36.12 -11.25
N MET A 183 -20.66 -37.06 -11.59
CA MET A 183 -19.96 -37.01 -12.87
C MET A 183 -20.89 -37.28 -14.04
N GLU A 184 -21.76 -38.28 -13.92
CA GLU A 184 -22.77 -38.61 -14.94
C GLU A 184 -23.74 -37.46 -15.17
N LYS A 185 -24.12 -36.70 -14.13
CA LYS A 185 -24.91 -35.47 -14.27
C LYS A 185 -24.24 -34.44 -15.17
N LEU A 186 -22.93 -34.21 -15.02
CA LEU A 186 -22.18 -33.26 -15.85
C LEU A 186 -22.09 -33.72 -17.31
N ILE A 187 -21.90 -35.03 -17.53
CA ILE A 187 -21.83 -35.63 -18.87
C ILE A 187 -23.20 -35.53 -19.56
N LYS A 188 -24.28 -35.94 -18.87
CA LYS A 188 -25.65 -35.90 -19.39
C LYS A 188 -26.10 -34.46 -19.69
N ALA A 189 -25.67 -33.49 -18.90
CA ALA A 189 -25.93 -32.07 -19.14
C ALA A 189 -25.10 -31.45 -20.29
N GLY A 190 -24.20 -32.22 -20.92
CA GLY A 190 -23.31 -31.72 -21.97
C GLY A 190 -22.29 -30.68 -21.50
N SER A 191 -22.13 -30.51 -20.18
CA SER A 191 -21.18 -29.57 -19.57
C SER A 191 -19.74 -30.05 -19.75
N VAL A 192 -19.56 -31.37 -19.75
CA VAL A 192 -18.28 -32.03 -20.05
C VAL A 192 -18.50 -33.09 -21.12
N ILE A 193 -17.53 -33.23 -22.03
CA ILE A 193 -17.59 -34.21 -23.12
C ILE A 193 -16.35 -35.10 -23.05
N LYS A 194 -16.53 -36.40 -23.30
CA LYS A 194 -15.44 -37.36 -23.43
C LYS A 194 -14.70 -37.09 -24.74
N CYS A 195 -13.40 -36.85 -24.67
CA CYS A 195 -12.57 -36.69 -25.86
C CYS A 195 -12.46 -38.04 -26.60
N GLY A 196 -12.38 -38.00 -27.94
CA GLY A 196 -12.19 -39.19 -28.77
C GLY A 196 -10.84 -39.89 -28.53
N PRO A 197 -10.69 -41.17 -28.93
CA PRO A 197 -9.48 -41.98 -28.70
C PRO A 197 -8.21 -41.49 -29.42
N GLU A 198 -8.32 -40.50 -30.33
CA GLU A 198 -7.22 -39.96 -31.13
C GLU A 198 -7.33 -38.44 -31.32
N ALA A 199 -7.27 -37.66 -30.24
CA ALA A 199 -6.67 -36.34 -30.38
C ALA A 199 -5.19 -36.53 -30.01
N PRO A 200 -4.29 -36.75 -31.00
CA PRO A 200 -2.88 -36.84 -30.69
C PRO A 200 -2.50 -35.59 -29.90
N ALA A 201 -1.71 -35.80 -28.85
CA ALA A 201 -0.83 -34.75 -28.41
C ALA A 201 0.18 -34.55 -29.54
N ASP A 202 -0.23 -33.91 -30.64
CA ASP A 202 0.74 -33.42 -31.62
C ASP A 202 1.65 -32.49 -30.84
N GLU A 203 2.95 -32.73 -30.95
CA GLU A 203 4.00 -31.89 -30.38
C GLU A 203 3.79 -30.45 -30.87
N GLY A 204 3.07 -29.63 -30.09
CA GLY A 204 2.72 -28.25 -30.47
C GLY A 204 1.37 -27.72 -30.02
N HIS A 205 0.41 -28.56 -29.58
CA HIS A 205 -0.90 -28.08 -29.13
C HIS A 205 -0.98 -27.84 -27.61
N GLU A 206 -1.81 -26.87 -27.23
CA GLU A 206 -2.03 -26.46 -25.83
C GLU A 206 -3.00 -27.41 -25.13
N ALA A 207 -2.62 -27.96 -23.98
CA ALA A 207 -3.45 -28.86 -23.19
C ALA A 207 -3.07 -28.80 -21.71
N TRP A 208 -4.06 -28.70 -20.83
CA TRP A 208 -3.85 -28.69 -19.38
C TRP A 208 -4.89 -29.55 -18.66
N TYR A 209 -4.45 -30.25 -17.63
CA TYR A 209 -5.27 -31.20 -16.87
C TYR A 209 -5.47 -30.74 -15.43
N ILE A 210 -6.72 -30.65 -15.00
CA ILE A 210 -7.11 -30.24 -13.64
C ILE A 210 -7.58 -31.45 -12.83
N PRO A 211 -7.06 -31.65 -11.60
CA PRO A 211 -7.54 -32.72 -10.73
C PRO A 211 -8.86 -32.34 -10.08
N HIS A 212 -9.61 -33.36 -9.64
CA HIS A 212 -10.90 -33.17 -8.99
C HIS A 212 -11.10 -34.17 -7.85
N HIS A 213 -11.99 -33.85 -6.92
CA HIS A 213 -12.34 -34.70 -5.79
C HIS A 213 -13.76 -34.40 -5.29
N MET A 214 -14.32 -35.32 -4.52
CA MET A 214 -15.63 -35.15 -3.87
C MET A 214 -15.48 -34.43 -2.53
N VAL A 215 -16.37 -33.48 -2.25
CA VAL A 215 -16.53 -32.84 -0.94
C VAL A 215 -18.00 -32.94 -0.53
N SER A 216 -18.26 -33.30 0.72
CA SER A 216 -19.59 -33.30 1.31
C SER A 216 -19.75 -32.06 2.18
N HIS A 217 -20.74 -31.21 1.87
CA HIS A 217 -21.02 -29.98 2.61
C HIS A 217 -22.53 -29.83 2.83
N ASN A 218 -22.96 -29.65 4.07
CA ASN A 218 -24.38 -29.57 4.47
C ASN A 218 -25.21 -30.75 3.93
N GLY A 219 -24.69 -31.98 4.01
CA GLY A 219 -25.37 -33.18 3.51
C GLY A 219 -25.44 -33.30 1.99
N LYS A 220 -24.91 -32.34 1.22
CA LYS A 220 -24.84 -32.40 -0.25
C LYS A 220 -23.43 -32.76 -0.72
N ASN A 221 -23.33 -33.73 -1.62
CA ASN A 221 -22.08 -34.11 -2.28
C ASN A 221 -21.84 -33.19 -3.47
N ARG A 222 -20.62 -32.65 -3.59
CA ARG A 222 -20.20 -31.75 -4.67
C ARG A 222 -18.86 -32.19 -5.24
N LEU A 223 -18.80 -32.27 -6.58
CA LEU A 223 -17.57 -32.53 -7.30
C LEU A 223 -16.78 -31.21 -7.47
N VAL A 224 -15.58 -31.15 -6.89
CA VAL A 224 -14.73 -29.95 -6.89
C VAL A 224 -13.53 -30.16 -7.80
N PHE A 225 -13.34 -29.25 -8.74
CA PHE A 225 -12.19 -29.20 -9.64
C PHE A 225 -11.17 -28.17 -9.14
N ASN A 226 -9.90 -28.56 -9.05
CA ASN A 226 -8.83 -27.69 -8.57
C ASN A 226 -8.13 -27.00 -9.74
N CYS A 227 -8.69 -25.89 -10.21
CA CYS A 227 -8.08 -25.06 -11.26
C CYS A 227 -6.83 -24.28 -10.80
N SER A 228 -6.52 -24.30 -9.50
CA SER A 228 -5.27 -23.74 -8.95
C SER A 228 -4.14 -24.77 -8.88
N TYR A 229 -4.36 -26.00 -9.37
CA TYR A 229 -3.37 -27.07 -9.38
C TYR A 229 -2.08 -26.62 -10.09
N GLN A 230 -0.95 -26.89 -9.44
CA GLN A 230 0.37 -26.57 -9.95
C GLN A 230 1.02 -27.79 -10.58
N TYR A 231 1.50 -27.65 -11.80
CA TYR A 231 2.35 -28.63 -12.47
C TYR A 231 3.58 -27.93 -13.03
N ARG A 232 4.77 -28.48 -12.74
CA ARG A 232 6.08 -27.87 -13.09
C ARG A 232 6.19 -26.40 -12.66
N GLY A 233 5.65 -26.07 -11.48
CA GLY A 233 5.67 -24.72 -10.91
C GLY A 233 4.72 -23.71 -11.56
N GLN A 234 3.84 -24.15 -12.48
CA GLN A 234 2.87 -23.29 -13.16
C GLN A 234 1.44 -23.65 -12.72
N SER A 235 0.61 -22.64 -12.45
CA SER A 235 -0.84 -22.78 -12.20
C SER A 235 -1.61 -22.03 -13.27
N LEU A 236 -2.71 -22.60 -13.78
CA LEU A 236 -3.55 -21.93 -14.77
C LEU A 236 -4.07 -20.59 -14.25
N ASN A 237 -4.54 -20.56 -12.99
CA ASN A 237 -5.11 -19.37 -12.37
C ASN A 237 -4.13 -18.19 -12.22
N ASP A 238 -2.81 -18.45 -12.16
CA ASP A 238 -1.79 -17.40 -12.04
C ASP A 238 -1.64 -16.59 -13.33
N TYR A 239 -2.03 -17.17 -14.48
CA TYR A 239 -1.96 -16.55 -15.81
C TYR A 239 -3.32 -16.09 -16.35
N LEU A 240 -4.38 -16.22 -15.56
CA LEU A 240 -5.70 -15.66 -15.86
C LEU A 240 -5.88 -14.33 -15.12
N LEU A 241 -6.43 -13.35 -15.83
CA LEU A 241 -6.89 -12.08 -15.28
C LEU A 241 -8.21 -12.35 -14.54
N PRO A 242 -8.33 -11.99 -13.24
CA PRO A 242 -9.58 -12.20 -12.51
C PRO A 242 -10.74 -11.35 -13.06
N GLY A 243 -10.41 -10.19 -13.65
CA GLY A 243 -11.38 -9.19 -14.08
C GLY A 243 -11.96 -8.37 -12.92
N PRO A 244 -12.62 -7.24 -13.20
CA PRO A 244 -13.25 -6.43 -12.17
C PRO A 244 -14.50 -7.11 -11.60
N THR A 245 -14.90 -6.73 -10.39
CA THR A 245 -16.20 -7.12 -9.83
C THR A 245 -17.31 -6.36 -10.54
N LEU A 246 -18.00 -7.02 -11.47
CA LEU A 246 -19.08 -6.42 -12.28
C LEU A 246 -20.46 -6.42 -11.62
N GLY A 247 -20.70 -7.34 -10.68
CA GLY A 247 -21.99 -7.49 -10.00
C GLY A 247 -22.15 -6.56 -8.79
N ALA A 248 -23.36 -6.51 -8.26
CA ALA A 248 -23.68 -5.77 -7.06
C ALA A 248 -22.96 -6.33 -5.82
N SER A 249 -22.71 -5.46 -4.83
CA SER A 249 -22.17 -5.90 -3.54
C SER A 249 -23.21 -6.73 -2.77
N LEU A 250 -22.74 -7.72 -2.01
CA LEU A 250 -23.62 -8.54 -1.17
C LEU A 250 -24.48 -7.69 -0.23
N LEU A 251 -23.84 -6.72 0.45
CA LEU A 251 -24.54 -5.80 1.34
C LEU A 251 -25.62 -5.01 0.59
N GLY A 252 -25.29 -4.48 -0.59
CA GLY A 252 -26.25 -3.75 -1.41
C GLY A 252 -27.46 -4.57 -1.83
N VAL A 253 -27.25 -5.83 -2.26
CA VAL A 253 -28.34 -6.75 -2.62
C VAL A 253 -29.24 -7.01 -1.41
N LEU A 254 -28.66 -7.27 -0.24
CA LEU A 254 -29.44 -7.48 0.99
C LEU A 254 -30.18 -6.23 1.45
N LEU A 255 -29.60 -5.03 1.30
CA LEU A 255 -30.26 -3.77 1.61
C LEU A 255 -31.47 -3.52 0.70
N ARG A 256 -31.33 -3.75 -0.62
CA ARG A 256 -32.43 -3.62 -1.59
C ARG A 256 -33.49 -4.70 -1.44
N PHE A 257 -33.09 -5.91 -1.05
CA PHE A 257 -34.03 -6.97 -0.69
C PHE A 257 -34.91 -6.59 0.51
N ARG A 258 -34.51 -5.58 1.29
CA ARG A 258 -35.24 -5.09 2.46
C ARG A 258 -36.05 -3.82 2.19
N GLU A 259 -36.11 -3.27 0.99
CA GLU A 259 -36.75 -1.96 0.78
C GLU A 259 -38.28 -1.97 0.90
N HIS A 260 -38.93 -2.89 0.18
CA HIS A 260 -40.37 -2.89 -0.02
C HIS A 260 -41.05 -4.14 0.54
N ALA A 261 -42.38 -4.12 0.64
CA ALA A 261 -43.16 -5.15 1.31
C ALA A 261 -43.26 -6.50 0.58
N VAL A 262 -43.18 -6.54 -0.75
CA VAL A 262 -43.24 -7.81 -1.52
C VAL A 262 -41.85 -8.21 -1.95
N ALA A 263 -41.37 -9.36 -1.50
CA ALA A 263 -40.03 -9.87 -1.79
C ALA A 263 -40.07 -11.04 -2.77
N ILE A 264 -39.06 -11.11 -3.63
CA ILE A 264 -38.82 -12.19 -4.58
C ILE A 264 -37.37 -12.68 -4.45
N SER A 265 -37.22 -13.99 -4.47
CA SER A 265 -35.94 -14.69 -4.48
C SER A 265 -35.93 -15.71 -5.62
N GLY A 266 -34.78 -15.84 -6.30
CA GLY A 266 -34.56 -16.83 -7.33
C GLY A 266 -33.09 -17.16 -7.51
N ASP A 267 -32.81 -18.29 -8.15
CA ASP A 267 -31.47 -18.84 -8.36
C ASP A 267 -31.25 -19.19 -9.83
N ILE A 268 -30.18 -18.69 -10.45
CA ILE A 268 -29.79 -19.12 -11.79
C ILE A 268 -29.19 -20.50 -11.68
N LYS A 269 -29.88 -21.48 -12.27
CA LYS A 269 -29.44 -22.87 -12.31
C LYS A 269 -28.03 -22.98 -12.87
N GLY A 270 -27.04 -23.21 -12.00
CA GLY A 270 -25.65 -23.40 -12.42
C GLY A 270 -25.14 -22.27 -13.33
N MET A 271 -25.22 -21.02 -12.88
CA MET A 271 -24.88 -19.80 -13.66
C MET A 271 -23.63 -19.94 -14.53
N PHE A 272 -22.53 -20.45 -13.99
CA PHE A 272 -21.28 -20.65 -14.74
C PHE A 272 -21.45 -21.61 -15.92
N HIS A 273 -22.18 -22.70 -15.71
CA HIS A 273 -22.41 -23.72 -16.73
C HIS A 273 -23.34 -23.25 -17.85
N GLN A 274 -24.05 -22.13 -17.66
CA GLN A 274 -24.87 -21.54 -18.73
C GLN A 274 -24.01 -20.80 -19.77
N VAL A 275 -22.76 -20.46 -19.43
CA VAL A 275 -21.82 -19.77 -20.31
C VAL A 275 -20.80 -20.76 -20.88
N ARG A 276 -20.72 -20.78 -22.21
CA ARG A 276 -19.83 -21.67 -22.96
C ARG A 276 -18.37 -21.17 -22.94
N LEU A 277 -17.45 -22.10 -23.06
CA LEU A 277 -16.04 -21.82 -23.36
C LEU A 277 -15.83 -21.73 -24.87
N LEU A 278 -15.03 -20.76 -25.30
CA LEU A 278 -14.54 -20.73 -26.69
C LEU A 278 -13.70 -21.99 -26.98
N PRO A 279 -13.78 -22.56 -28.20
CA PRO A 279 -13.06 -23.79 -28.55
C PRO A 279 -11.56 -23.80 -28.21
N PRO A 280 -10.78 -22.71 -28.42
CA PRO A 280 -9.36 -22.69 -28.08
C PRO A 280 -9.04 -22.84 -26.58
N ASP A 281 -9.99 -22.53 -25.70
CA ASP A 281 -9.78 -22.54 -24.25
C ASP A 281 -10.15 -23.86 -23.57
N ARG A 282 -10.95 -24.71 -24.24
CA ARG A 282 -11.46 -25.98 -23.65
C ARG A 282 -10.33 -26.94 -23.29
N ALA A 283 -9.26 -26.96 -24.09
CA ALA A 283 -8.12 -27.84 -23.87
C ALA A 283 -7.34 -27.53 -22.58
N LEU A 284 -7.46 -26.31 -22.02
CA LEU A 284 -6.86 -25.91 -20.75
C LEU A 284 -7.61 -26.42 -19.52
N LEU A 285 -8.82 -26.96 -19.71
CA LEU A 285 -9.71 -27.41 -18.66
C LEU A 285 -10.07 -28.89 -18.88
N ARG A 286 -9.08 -29.72 -19.22
CA ARG A 286 -9.26 -31.17 -19.34
C ARG A 286 -9.12 -31.86 -17.99
N PHE A 287 -9.70 -33.04 -17.84
CA PHE A 287 -9.50 -33.90 -16.67
C PHE A 287 -9.61 -35.37 -17.06
N VAL A 288 -9.23 -36.27 -16.14
CA VAL A 288 -9.23 -37.71 -16.38
C VAL A 288 -10.16 -38.43 -15.43
N TRP A 289 -10.97 -39.35 -15.94
CA TRP A 289 -11.91 -40.12 -15.13
C TRP A 289 -12.09 -41.54 -15.67
N ARG A 290 -12.33 -42.49 -14.77
CA ARG A 290 -12.52 -43.92 -15.07
C ARG A 290 -13.44 -44.64 -14.11
N ASP A 291 -14.30 -43.89 -13.43
CA ASP A 291 -15.31 -44.46 -12.53
C ASP A 291 -14.77 -45.49 -11.52
N VAL A 292 -13.58 -45.23 -10.96
CA VAL A 292 -12.91 -46.11 -9.97
C VAL A 292 -12.48 -47.48 -10.54
N SER A 293 -12.68 -47.76 -11.83
CA SER A 293 -12.25 -48.97 -12.54
C SER A 293 -10.73 -48.97 -12.74
N ARG A 294 -9.99 -49.39 -11.71
CA ARG A 294 -8.52 -49.31 -11.68
C ARG A 294 -7.81 -50.11 -12.77
N GLY A 295 -8.47 -51.14 -13.32
CA GLY A 295 -7.96 -51.99 -14.39
C GLY A 295 -8.01 -51.35 -15.78
N GLU A 296 -8.76 -50.26 -15.96
CA GLU A 296 -8.93 -49.60 -17.24
C GLU A 296 -8.11 -48.29 -17.33
N PRO A 297 -7.62 -47.93 -18.53
CA PRO A 297 -7.01 -46.62 -18.75
C PRO A 297 -8.07 -45.52 -18.61
N PRO A 298 -7.77 -44.41 -17.93
CA PRO A 298 -8.75 -43.35 -17.78
C PRO A 298 -9.03 -42.60 -19.07
N ALA A 299 -10.31 -42.30 -19.27
CA ALA A 299 -10.78 -41.45 -20.35
C ALA A 299 -10.50 -39.98 -20.02
N VAL A 300 -10.24 -39.20 -21.07
CA VAL A 300 -10.07 -37.75 -20.99
C VAL A 300 -11.42 -37.09 -21.23
N TYR A 301 -11.73 -36.11 -20.39
CA TYR A 301 -12.91 -35.27 -20.50
C TYR A 301 -12.49 -33.81 -20.60
N GLU A 302 -13.27 -33.01 -21.30
CA GLU A 302 -13.05 -31.57 -21.45
C GLU A 302 -14.29 -30.78 -21.06
N TRP A 303 -14.08 -29.65 -20.37
CA TRP A 303 -15.13 -28.70 -20.06
C TRP A 303 -15.57 -27.93 -21.32
N GLN A 304 -16.88 -27.87 -21.53
CA GLN A 304 -17.50 -27.11 -22.63
C GLN A 304 -18.04 -25.75 -22.19
N VAL A 305 -18.20 -25.57 -20.88
CA VAL A 305 -18.78 -24.43 -20.19
C VAL A 305 -17.80 -23.94 -19.12
N LEU A 306 -17.98 -22.72 -18.62
CA LEU A 306 -17.12 -22.19 -17.56
C LEU A 306 -17.25 -23.07 -16.30
N PRO A 307 -16.17 -23.70 -15.81
CA PRO A 307 -16.23 -24.44 -14.56
C PRO A 307 -16.12 -23.49 -13.37
N PHE A 308 -16.58 -23.97 -12.22
CA PHE A 308 -16.24 -23.35 -10.94
C PHE A 308 -14.74 -23.55 -10.63
N GLY A 309 -14.08 -22.49 -10.15
CA GLY A 309 -12.71 -22.56 -9.64
C GLY A 309 -11.64 -21.84 -10.46
N THR A 310 -11.92 -21.42 -11.71
CA THR A 310 -11.03 -20.49 -12.41
C THR A 310 -11.21 -19.07 -11.87
N THR A 311 -10.14 -18.28 -11.86
CA THR A 311 -10.16 -16.90 -11.32
C THR A 311 -11.05 -15.95 -12.13
N CYS A 312 -11.19 -16.18 -13.44
CA CYS A 312 -11.97 -15.31 -14.33
C CYS A 312 -13.45 -15.69 -14.47
N SER A 313 -13.86 -16.92 -14.11
CA SER A 313 -15.25 -17.41 -14.27
C SER A 313 -16.32 -16.47 -13.72
N PRO A 314 -16.17 -15.89 -12.49
CA PRO A 314 -17.11 -14.89 -11.96
C PRO A 314 -17.31 -13.70 -12.89
N CYS A 315 -16.23 -13.05 -13.32
CA CYS A 315 -16.30 -11.90 -14.20
C CYS A 315 -16.93 -12.27 -15.56
N CYS A 316 -16.52 -13.39 -16.15
CA CYS A 316 -17.04 -13.83 -17.45
C CYS A 316 -18.56 -14.14 -17.39
N ALA A 317 -19.01 -14.84 -16.36
CA ALA A 317 -20.42 -15.21 -16.21
C ALA A 317 -21.31 -13.99 -15.96
N THR A 318 -20.89 -13.08 -15.06
CA THR A 318 -21.63 -11.83 -14.80
C THR A 318 -21.64 -10.92 -16.02
N PHE A 319 -20.53 -10.84 -16.76
CA PHE A 319 -20.48 -10.07 -18.01
C PHE A 319 -21.47 -10.62 -19.04
N ALA A 320 -21.51 -11.95 -19.25
CA ALA A 320 -22.45 -12.56 -20.19
C ALA A 320 -23.92 -12.29 -19.80
N LEU A 321 -24.25 -12.38 -18.51
CA LEU A 321 -25.58 -12.08 -17.99
C LEU A 321 -25.95 -10.60 -18.23
N GLN A 322 -25.09 -9.66 -17.83
CA GLN A 322 -25.31 -8.22 -18.02
C GLN A 322 -25.35 -7.84 -19.50
N ARG A 323 -24.48 -8.44 -20.33
CA ARG A 323 -24.46 -8.21 -21.77
C ARG A 323 -25.77 -8.60 -22.42
N HIS A 324 -26.33 -9.76 -22.05
CA HIS A 324 -27.63 -10.20 -22.55
C HIS A 324 -28.73 -9.19 -22.24
N VAL A 325 -28.81 -8.72 -21.00
CA VAL A 325 -29.86 -7.76 -20.63
C VAL A 325 -29.64 -6.41 -21.31
N ASN A 326 -28.39 -5.93 -21.38
CA ASN A 326 -28.06 -4.69 -22.08
C ASN A 326 -28.39 -4.71 -23.58
N ASP A 327 -28.24 -5.86 -24.23
CA ASP A 327 -28.53 -6.02 -25.66
C ASP A 327 -30.04 -6.13 -25.97
N HIS A 328 -30.88 -6.50 -24.98
CA HIS A 328 -32.30 -6.85 -25.20
C HIS A 328 -33.30 -6.07 -24.31
N SER A 329 -32.83 -5.08 -23.54
CA SER A 329 -33.69 -4.22 -22.70
C SER A 329 -33.22 -2.76 -22.74
N GLN A 330 -34.14 -1.84 -22.45
CA GLN A 330 -33.81 -0.41 -22.38
C GLN A 330 -33.07 -0.09 -21.06
N PRO A 331 -32.25 1.00 -21.01
CA PRO A 331 -31.51 1.38 -19.80
C PRO A 331 -32.36 1.52 -18.53
N ASP A 332 -33.59 2.01 -18.66
CA ASP A 332 -34.50 2.26 -17.53
C ASP A 332 -35.51 1.13 -17.30
N GLU A 333 -35.37 -0.01 -17.96
CA GLU A 333 -36.27 -1.14 -17.77
C GLU A 333 -35.97 -1.89 -16.46
N ASP A 334 -37.02 -2.19 -15.68
CA ASP A 334 -36.92 -2.82 -14.35
C ASP A 334 -36.02 -4.06 -14.34
N VAL A 335 -36.09 -4.87 -15.40
CA VAL A 335 -35.33 -6.13 -15.55
C VAL A 335 -33.82 -5.88 -15.60
N ARG A 336 -33.38 -4.80 -16.26
CA ARG A 336 -31.98 -4.41 -16.33
C ARG A 336 -31.47 -3.98 -14.96
N MET A 337 -32.23 -3.12 -14.31
CA MET A 337 -31.92 -2.65 -12.96
C MET A 337 -31.86 -3.81 -11.97
N SER A 338 -32.78 -4.78 -12.07
CA SER A 338 -32.75 -6.03 -11.30
C SER A 338 -31.45 -6.80 -11.51
N VAL A 339 -31.02 -7.03 -12.76
CA VAL A 339 -29.81 -7.81 -13.04
C VAL A 339 -28.54 -7.08 -12.64
N GLU A 340 -28.48 -5.77 -12.82
CA GLU A 340 -27.31 -4.97 -12.45
C GLU A 340 -27.18 -4.76 -10.93
N ARG A 341 -28.31 -4.69 -10.20
CA ARG A 341 -28.31 -4.29 -8.77
C ARG A 341 -28.79 -5.36 -7.79
N CYS A 342 -29.61 -6.32 -8.19
CA CYS A 342 -30.27 -7.26 -7.27
C CYS A 342 -29.74 -8.70 -7.39
N PHE A 343 -28.79 -8.96 -8.31
CA PHE A 343 -28.09 -10.23 -8.40
C PHE A 343 -26.78 -10.21 -7.62
N TYR A 344 -26.60 -11.21 -6.75
CA TYR A 344 -25.32 -11.57 -6.19
C TYR A 344 -24.89 -12.92 -6.75
N VAL A 345 -24.00 -12.89 -7.74
CA VAL A 345 -23.62 -14.06 -8.54
C VAL A 345 -24.87 -14.71 -9.17
N ASP A 346 -25.29 -15.88 -8.69
CA ASP A 346 -26.41 -16.67 -9.18
C ASP A 346 -27.73 -16.37 -8.47
N ASN A 347 -27.70 -15.72 -7.29
CA ASN A 347 -28.90 -15.42 -6.52
C ASN A 347 -29.46 -14.04 -6.86
N CYS A 348 -30.74 -14.01 -7.23
CA CYS A 348 -31.54 -12.80 -7.37
C CYS A 348 -32.35 -12.59 -6.10
N LEU A 349 -32.13 -11.47 -5.42
CA LEU A 349 -32.94 -11.05 -4.28
C LEU A 349 -33.42 -9.62 -4.49
N GLN A 350 -34.74 -9.43 -4.58
CA GLN A 350 -35.33 -8.13 -4.80
C GLN A 350 -36.62 -7.96 -3.99
N SER A 351 -36.96 -6.71 -3.71
CA SER A 351 -38.27 -6.35 -3.19
C SER A 351 -38.92 -5.27 -4.05
N VAL A 352 -40.24 -5.27 -4.12
CA VAL A 352 -41.06 -4.30 -4.85
C VAL A 352 -42.31 -3.92 -4.03
N PRO A 353 -42.95 -2.77 -4.30
CA PRO A 353 -44.10 -2.31 -3.55
C PRO A 353 -45.35 -3.20 -3.65
N THR A 354 -45.64 -3.74 -4.84
CA THR A 354 -46.92 -4.43 -5.11
C THR A 354 -46.76 -5.86 -5.65
N ILE A 355 -47.77 -6.69 -5.43
CA ILE A 355 -47.84 -8.08 -5.94
C ILE A 355 -47.85 -8.10 -7.48
N ALA A 356 -48.56 -7.15 -8.10
CA ALA A 356 -48.66 -7.05 -9.55
C ALA A 356 -47.30 -6.76 -10.20
N GLU A 357 -46.54 -5.81 -9.64
CA GLU A 357 -45.17 -5.52 -10.09
C GLU A 357 -44.25 -6.72 -9.89
N ALA A 358 -44.35 -7.41 -8.75
CA ALA A 358 -43.53 -8.58 -8.46
C ALA A 358 -43.77 -9.69 -9.50
N ARG A 359 -45.03 -9.99 -9.79
CA ARG A 359 -45.42 -11.01 -10.76
C ARG A 359 -44.94 -10.66 -12.17
N HIS A 360 -45.17 -9.42 -12.60
CA HIS A 360 -44.70 -8.93 -13.90
C HIS A 360 -43.18 -9.03 -14.05
N LEU A 361 -42.45 -8.65 -12.99
CA LEU A 361 -40.99 -8.71 -12.97
C LEU A 361 -40.47 -10.15 -13.02
N VAL A 362 -41.07 -11.07 -12.25
CA VAL A 362 -40.73 -12.50 -12.28
C VAL A 362 -40.93 -13.09 -13.68
N ASP A 363 -42.07 -12.82 -14.31
CA ASP A 363 -42.36 -13.34 -15.66
C ASP A 363 -41.42 -12.76 -16.72
N LYS A 364 -41.12 -11.47 -16.65
CA LYS A 364 -40.15 -10.81 -17.52
C LYS A 364 -38.72 -11.36 -17.33
N LEU A 365 -38.24 -11.43 -16.08
CA LEU A 365 -36.90 -11.96 -15.76
C LEU A 365 -36.76 -13.40 -16.27
N ARG A 366 -37.74 -14.25 -15.98
CA ARG A 366 -37.74 -15.65 -16.41
C ARG A 366 -37.69 -15.76 -17.93
N THR A 367 -38.53 -15.01 -18.64
CA THR A 367 -38.62 -15.07 -20.12
C THR A 367 -37.34 -14.54 -20.77
N LEU A 368 -36.87 -13.36 -20.33
CA LEU A 368 -35.70 -12.72 -20.92
C LEU A 368 -34.44 -13.55 -20.68
N LEU A 369 -34.20 -14.01 -19.46
CA LEU A 369 -32.97 -14.74 -19.11
C LEU A 369 -32.98 -16.17 -19.68
N ALA A 370 -34.14 -16.83 -19.75
CA ALA A 370 -34.27 -18.13 -20.40
C ALA A 370 -33.89 -18.08 -21.89
N SER A 371 -34.13 -16.96 -22.59
CA SER A 371 -33.74 -16.81 -24.01
C SER A 371 -32.23 -16.87 -24.26
N ALA A 372 -31.40 -16.65 -23.23
CA ALA A 372 -29.94 -16.84 -23.27
C ALA A 372 -29.46 -18.12 -22.56
N GLY A 373 -30.40 -18.95 -22.08
CA GLY A 373 -30.11 -20.15 -21.31
C GLY A 373 -29.87 -19.92 -19.81
N PHE A 374 -30.06 -18.70 -19.30
CA PHE A 374 -30.00 -18.40 -17.87
C PHE A 374 -31.35 -18.70 -17.22
N GLU A 375 -31.62 -19.98 -17.00
CA GLU A 375 -32.87 -20.45 -16.38
C GLU A 375 -32.89 -20.16 -14.87
N LEU A 376 -33.84 -19.33 -14.43
CA LEU A 376 -34.11 -19.06 -13.01
C LEU A 376 -35.01 -20.12 -12.39
N ARG A 377 -34.61 -20.67 -11.25
CA ARG A 377 -35.31 -21.69 -10.46
C ARG A 377 -35.34 -21.30 -8.98
N GLN A 378 -35.92 -22.17 -8.16
CA GLN A 378 -36.05 -21.98 -6.70
C GLN A 378 -36.74 -20.66 -6.35
N TRP A 379 -37.76 -20.30 -7.14
CA TRP A 379 -38.52 -19.09 -6.90
C TRP A 379 -39.18 -19.13 -5.52
N ALA A 380 -39.03 -18.05 -4.77
CA ALA A 380 -39.66 -17.86 -3.48
C ALA A 380 -40.14 -16.43 -3.29
N SER A 381 -41.23 -16.26 -2.55
CA SER A 381 -41.83 -14.98 -2.21
C SER A 381 -42.55 -15.09 -0.87
N ASN A 382 -42.63 -13.98 -0.12
CA ASN A 382 -43.52 -13.88 1.03
C ASN A 382 -45.01 -13.84 0.63
N GLU A 383 -45.31 -13.61 -0.65
CA GLU A 383 -46.67 -13.57 -1.18
C GLU A 383 -46.91 -14.76 -2.13
N PRO A 384 -47.79 -15.72 -1.79
CA PRO A 384 -48.04 -16.91 -2.61
C PRO A 384 -48.48 -16.57 -4.04
N GLU A 385 -49.27 -15.51 -4.19
CA GLU A 385 -49.85 -15.07 -5.47
C GLU A 385 -48.81 -14.68 -6.52
N VAL A 386 -47.59 -14.32 -6.10
CA VAL A 386 -46.50 -13.91 -7.00
C VAL A 386 -45.93 -15.10 -7.77
N ILE A 387 -45.91 -16.29 -7.16
CA ILE A 387 -45.22 -17.48 -7.68
C ILE A 387 -46.13 -18.68 -7.88
N GLY A 388 -47.37 -18.65 -7.37
CA GLY A 388 -48.32 -19.76 -7.46
C GLY A 388 -48.65 -20.19 -8.90
N HIS A 389 -48.51 -19.30 -9.89
CA HIS A 389 -48.72 -19.62 -11.31
C HIS A 389 -47.54 -20.33 -11.97
N LEU A 390 -46.38 -20.41 -11.31
CA LEU A 390 -45.18 -21.06 -11.86
C LEU A 390 -45.27 -22.60 -11.72
N PRO A 391 -44.57 -23.39 -12.55
CA PRO A 391 -44.49 -24.84 -12.36
C PRO A 391 -43.81 -25.23 -11.04
N GLU A 392 -44.20 -26.35 -10.43
CA GLU A 392 -43.65 -26.86 -9.16
C GLU A 392 -42.12 -27.00 -9.20
N ASP A 393 -41.57 -27.54 -10.30
CA ASP A 393 -40.12 -27.71 -10.50
C ASP A 393 -39.30 -26.40 -10.50
N SER A 394 -39.97 -25.26 -10.66
CA SER A 394 -39.36 -23.93 -10.68
C SER A 394 -39.42 -23.22 -9.32
N ARG A 395 -40.25 -23.69 -8.39
CA ARG A 395 -40.46 -23.12 -7.06
C ARG A 395 -39.46 -23.70 -6.05
N SER A 396 -39.21 -22.99 -4.96
CA SER A 396 -38.33 -23.49 -3.90
C SER A 396 -39.01 -24.60 -3.07
N ALA A 397 -38.23 -25.58 -2.61
CA ALA A 397 -38.78 -26.68 -1.81
C ALA A 397 -39.44 -26.21 -0.50
N SER A 398 -38.91 -25.15 0.11
CA SER A 398 -39.46 -24.57 1.34
C SER A 398 -40.83 -23.93 1.07
N VAL A 399 -40.98 -23.25 -0.06
CA VAL A 399 -42.28 -22.70 -0.51
C VAL A 399 -43.27 -23.81 -0.82
N GLU A 400 -42.86 -24.88 -1.49
CA GLU A 400 -43.76 -26.01 -1.77
C GLU A 400 -44.27 -26.65 -0.47
N LEU A 401 -43.38 -26.82 0.53
CA LEU A 401 -43.78 -27.29 1.85
C LEU A 401 -44.76 -26.32 2.53
N TRP A 402 -44.55 -25.02 2.38
CA TRP A 402 -45.45 -24.00 2.93
C TRP A 402 -46.83 -24.02 2.26
N LEU A 403 -46.88 -24.05 0.93
CA LEU A 403 -48.12 -24.15 0.14
C LEU A 403 -48.88 -25.45 0.43
N ALA A 404 -48.18 -26.54 0.76
CA ALA A 404 -48.77 -27.83 1.07
C ALA A 404 -49.23 -28.00 2.53
N GLN A 405 -48.69 -27.23 3.49
CA GLN A 405 -48.87 -27.47 4.93
C GLN A 405 -49.48 -26.32 5.75
N ASP A 406 -49.93 -25.22 5.15
CA ASP A 406 -50.78 -24.13 5.71
C ASP A 406 -50.40 -23.50 7.09
N LYS A 407 -49.36 -23.97 7.79
CA LYS A 407 -49.13 -23.67 9.23
C LYS A 407 -47.67 -23.70 9.71
N THR A 408 -46.65 -23.93 8.87
CA THR A 408 -45.25 -23.86 9.33
C THR A 408 -44.42 -22.91 8.46
N ASP A 409 -43.80 -21.93 9.12
CA ASP A 409 -42.91 -20.94 8.50
C ASP A 409 -41.56 -21.63 8.23
N THR A 410 -41.41 -22.21 7.04
CA THR A 410 -40.20 -22.95 6.65
C THR A 410 -39.08 -21.98 6.28
N PRO A 411 -37.91 -22.03 6.96
CA PRO A 411 -36.81 -21.11 6.70
C PRO A 411 -36.10 -21.37 5.37
N GLU A 412 -36.01 -20.35 4.53
CA GLU A 412 -35.26 -20.39 3.26
C GLU A 412 -33.85 -19.83 3.42
N SER A 413 -32.88 -20.41 2.71
CA SER A 413 -31.49 -19.96 2.81
C SER A 413 -31.25 -18.75 1.91
N THR A 414 -31.01 -17.58 2.50
CA THR A 414 -30.92 -16.31 1.74
C THR A 414 -29.56 -15.66 1.96
N LEU A 415 -28.60 -15.89 1.05
CA LEU A 415 -27.24 -15.30 1.05
C LEU A 415 -26.51 -15.33 2.42
N GLY A 416 -26.69 -16.41 3.17
CA GLY A 416 -26.06 -16.62 4.47
C GLY A 416 -26.99 -16.39 5.68
N LEU A 417 -28.15 -15.78 5.46
CA LEU A 417 -29.24 -15.63 6.41
C LEU A 417 -30.32 -16.69 6.18
N SER A 418 -31.34 -16.66 7.02
CA SER A 418 -32.54 -17.50 6.95
C SER A 418 -33.76 -16.60 6.81
N TRP A 419 -34.51 -16.70 5.72
CA TRP A 419 -35.73 -15.90 5.51
C TRP A 419 -36.96 -16.73 5.84
N LEU A 420 -37.81 -16.21 6.73
CA LEU A 420 -39.11 -16.77 7.07
C LEU A 420 -40.17 -16.04 6.24
N PHE A 421 -40.85 -16.75 5.33
CA PHE A 421 -41.72 -16.14 4.32
C PHE A 421 -42.99 -15.55 4.91
N HIS A 422 -43.63 -16.28 5.83
CA HIS A 422 -44.95 -15.92 6.34
C HIS A 422 -44.86 -14.72 7.29
N THR A 423 -43.87 -14.72 8.19
CA THR A 423 -43.61 -13.59 9.10
C THR A 423 -42.79 -12.47 8.47
N ASP A 424 -42.22 -12.70 7.29
CA ASP A 424 -41.35 -11.78 6.55
C ASP A 424 -40.17 -11.21 7.36
N VAL A 425 -39.48 -12.10 8.08
CA VAL A 425 -38.30 -11.78 8.90
C VAL A 425 -37.06 -12.53 8.45
N LEU A 426 -35.92 -11.91 8.63
CA LEU A 426 -34.60 -12.50 8.48
C LEU A 426 -34.10 -12.99 9.84
N SER A 427 -33.55 -14.19 9.89
CA SER A 427 -32.93 -14.80 11.07
C SER A 427 -31.61 -15.48 10.72
N TYR A 428 -30.95 -16.04 11.73
CA TYR A 428 -29.63 -16.66 11.61
C TYR A 428 -29.71 -18.17 11.76
N LYS A 429 -28.82 -18.89 11.06
CA LYS A 429 -28.71 -20.35 11.21
C LYS A 429 -27.71 -20.68 12.32
N HIS A 430 -28.13 -21.47 13.30
CA HIS A 430 -27.21 -22.06 14.27
C HIS A 430 -26.34 -23.11 13.57
N ARG A 431 -25.03 -22.86 13.50
CA ARG A 431 -24.04 -23.79 12.95
C ARG A 431 -23.16 -24.29 14.07
N GLN A 432 -23.50 -25.46 14.60
CA GLN A 432 -22.67 -26.09 15.62
C GLN A 432 -21.36 -26.58 15.00
N VAL A 433 -20.23 -26.16 15.57
CA VAL A 433 -18.90 -26.61 15.14
C VAL A 433 -18.40 -27.61 16.17
N GLU A 434 -18.35 -28.89 15.80
CA GLU A 434 -17.79 -29.90 16.69
C GLU A 434 -16.27 -29.78 16.77
N TYR A 435 -15.75 -29.71 18.00
CA TYR A 435 -14.34 -29.79 18.32
C TYR A 435 -14.14 -30.37 19.73
N GLY A 436 -13.02 -31.08 19.95
CA GLY A 436 -12.80 -31.79 21.21
C GLY A 436 -12.39 -30.87 22.38
N VAL A 437 -11.28 -30.15 22.23
CA VAL A 437 -10.76 -29.23 23.26
C VAL A 437 -10.75 -27.80 22.71
N PRO A 438 -11.22 -26.79 23.47
CA PRO A 438 -11.10 -25.38 23.11
C PRO A 438 -9.62 -25.00 22.98
N THR A 439 -9.18 -24.79 21.75
CA THR A 439 -7.87 -24.24 21.40
C THR A 439 -8.09 -22.92 20.67
N MET A 440 -7.06 -22.08 20.57
CA MET A 440 -7.13 -20.84 19.78
C MET A 440 -7.64 -21.10 18.35
N ARG A 441 -7.19 -22.18 17.71
CA ARG A 441 -7.68 -22.59 16.38
C ARG A 441 -9.17 -22.88 16.36
N ASN A 442 -9.67 -23.66 17.33
CA ASN A 442 -11.07 -24.05 17.38
C ASN A 442 -11.97 -22.86 17.74
N ILE A 443 -11.53 -22.01 18.65
CA ILE A 443 -12.18 -20.74 18.99
C ILE A 443 -12.38 -19.87 17.73
N TYR A 444 -11.31 -19.66 16.95
CA TYR A 444 -11.42 -18.92 15.69
C TYR A 444 -12.32 -19.62 14.67
N LYS A 445 -12.33 -20.95 14.62
CA LYS A 445 -13.20 -21.72 13.71
C LYS A 445 -14.68 -21.49 14.02
N VAL A 446 -15.05 -21.49 15.30
CA VAL A 446 -16.42 -21.20 15.79
C VAL A 446 -16.79 -19.74 15.54
N LEU A 447 -15.88 -18.80 15.81
CA LEU A 447 -16.13 -17.38 15.54
C LEU A 447 -16.31 -17.12 14.04
N ALA A 448 -15.45 -17.69 13.19
CA ALA A 448 -15.50 -17.52 11.74
C ALA A 448 -16.71 -18.22 11.09
N SER A 449 -17.34 -19.19 11.75
CA SER A 449 -18.58 -19.79 11.25
C SER A 449 -19.79 -18.88 11.42
N GLN A 450 -19.71 -17.87 12.29
CA GLN A 450 -20.76 -16.86 12.49
C GLN A 450 -20.69 -15.84 11.36
N TYR A 451 -21.54 -16.04 10.35
CA TYR A 451 -21.60 -15.19 9.18
C TYR A 451 -22.68 -14.13 9.33
N ASP A 452 -22.28 -12.85 9.38
CA ASP A 452 -23.18 -11.71 9.59
C ASP A 452 -23.03 -10.67 8.47
N PRO A 453 -23.71 -10.86 7.34
CA PRO A 453 -23.56 -9.98 6.18
C PRO A 453 -24.24 -8.60 6.37
N LEU A 454 -25.11 -8.45 7.38
CA LEU A 454 -25.80 -7.18 7.69
C LEU A 454 -25.20 -6.46 8.92
N GLY A 455 -24.31 -7.11 9.67
CA GLY A 455 -23.70 -6.56 10.89
C GLY A 455 -24.64 -6.53 12.10
N PHE A 456 -25.75 -7.28 12.09
CA PHE A 456 -26.76 -7.19 13.16
C PHE A 456 -26.36 -7.91 14.44
N ILE A 457 -25.60 -9.01 14.37
CA ILE A 457 -25.09 -9.74 15.54
C ILE A 457 -23.68 -9.28 15.93
N LEU A 458 -23.22 -8.15 15.39
CA LEU A 458 -21.95 -7.53 15.71
C LEU A 458 -21.76 -7.26 17.23
N PRO A 459 -22.77 -6.79 18.00
CA PRO A 459 -22.67 -6.70 19.47
C PRO A 459 -22.30 -8.02 20.15
N TYR A 460 -22.82 -9.14 19.65
CA TYR A 460 -22.54 -10.46 20.20
C TYR A 460 -21.15 -10.97 19.79
N THR A 461 -20.78 -10.86 18.51
CA THR A 461 -19.46 -11.33 18.03
C THR A 461 -18.30 -10.48 18.55
N THR A 462 -18.54 -9.20 18.90
CA THR A 462 -17.53 -8.32 19.52
C THR A 462 -17.04 -8.85 20.87
N ARG A 463 -17.93 -9.46 21.68
CA ARG A 463 -17.54 -10.12 22.94
C ARG A 463 -16.50 -11.21 22.69
N ALA A 464 -16.74 -12.10 21.73
CA ALA A 464 -15.77 -13.14 21.36
C ALA A 464 -14.45 -12.56 20.83
N LYS A 465 -14.49 -11.49 20.04
CA LYS A 465 -13.30 -10.82 19.51
C LYS A 465 -12.43 -10.20 20.62
N VAL A 466 -13.06 -9.63 21.65
CA VAL A 466 -12.37 -9.13 22.86
C VAL A 466 -11.74 -10.29 23.63
N LEU A 467 -12.45 -11.42 23.80
CA LEU A 467 -11.89 -12.62 24.43
C LEU A 467 -10.65 -13.14 23.67
N VAL A 468 -10.75 -13.22 22.35
CA VAL A 468 -9.65 -13.63 21.46
C VAL A 468 -8.45 -12.70 21.61
N ARG A 469 -8.66 -11.38 21.70
CA ARG A 469 -7.58 -10.41 21.98
C ARG A 469 -6.89 -10.71 23.31
N HIS A 470 -7.65 -10.93 24.38
CA HIS A 470 -7.08 -11.28 25.69
C HIS A 470 -6.30 -12.61 25.67
N LEU A 471 -6.75 -13.59 24.88
CA LEU A 471 -6.01 -14.84 24.69
C LEU A 471 -4.68 -14.64 23.95
N TRP A 472 -4.62 -13.72 22.97
CA TRP A 472 -3.38 -13.36 22.26
C TRP A 472 -2.34 -12.71 23.16
N ASP A 473 -2.77 -11.81 24.06
CA ASP A 473 -1.88 -11.10 24.99
C ASP A 473 -1.12 -12.04 25.95
N LYS A 474 -1.52 -13.33 26.03
CA LYS A 474 -0.86 -14.37 26.83
C LYS A 474 0.22 -15.16 26.07
N HIS A 475 0.52 -14.82 24.81
CA HIS A 475 1.57 -15.45 23.97
C HIS A 475 1.48 -16.99 23.86
N ARG A 476 0.31 -17.53 23.49
CA ARG A 476 0.05 -18.98 23.38
C ARG A 476 0.12 -19.52 21.96
N GLY A 477 0.29 -20.84 21.84
CA GLY A 477 0.23 -21.57 20.56
C GLY A 477 -1.20 -21.78 20.07
N TRP A 478 -1.36 -21.98 18.75
CA TRP A 478 -2.67 -22.16 18.10
C TRP A 478 -3.46 -23.38 18.60
N ASP A 479 -2.75 -24.45 18.96
CA ASP A 479 -3.29 -25.74 19.36
C ASP A 479 -3.04 -26.04 20.85
N ASP A 480 -2.71 -25.01 21.65
CA ASP A 480 -2.52 -25.14 23.10
C ASP A 480 -3.86 -25.49 23.79
N PRO A 481 -3.97 -26.66 24.45
CA PRO A 481 -5.18 -27.08 25.14
C PRO A 481 -5.37 -26.44 26.52
N LEU A 482 -4.34 -25.76 27.07
CA LEU A 482 -4.35 -25.24 28.44
C LEU A 482 -4.69 -23.74 28.49
N LEU A 483 -5.89 -23.36 28.04
CA LEU A 483 -6.35 -21.98 28.10
C LEU A 483 -6.57 -21.51 29.56
N PRO A 484 -6.37 -20.22 29.88
CA PRO A 484 -6.67 -19.69 31.22
C PRO A 484 -8.12 -19.97 31.59
N GLN A 485 -8.35 -20.55 32.77
CA GLN A 485 -9.67 -21.04 33.19
C GLN A 485 -10.75 -19.96 33.14
N GLU A 486 -10.43 -18.72 33.53
CA GLU A 486 -11.36 -17.59 33.47
C GLU A 486 -11.79 -17.26 32.03
N LEU A 487 -10.86 -17.16 31.09
CA LEU A 487 -11.16 -16.87 29.68
C LEU A 487 -11.86 -18.06 29.00
N LEU A 488 -11.52 -19.28 29.40
CA LEU A 488 -12.18 -20.50 28.94
C LEU A 488 -13.65 -20.53 29.37
N GLN A 489 -13.95 -20.21 30.64
CA GLN A 489 -15.32 -20.10 31.13
C GLN A 489 -16.11 -19.02 30.40
N GLN A 490 -15.49 -17.86 30.16
CA GLN A 490 -16.13 -16.78 29.38
C GLN A 490 -16.39 -17.19 27.93
N TRP A 491 -15.48 -17.96 27.31
CA TRP A 491 -15.67 -18.50 25.96
C TRP A 491 -16.81 -19.52 25.91
N GLN A 492 -16.84 -20.48 26.83
CA GLN A 492 -17.90 -21.49 26.92
C GLN A 492 -19.26 -20.83 27.13
N ALA A 493 -19.35 -19.86 28.05
CA ALA A 493 -20.58 -19.10 28.27
C ALA A 493 -21.02 -18.33 27.01
N TRP A 494 -20.09 -17.78 26.24
CA TRP A 494 -20.42 -17.13 24.97
C TRP A 494 -20.91 -18.14 23.92
N GLU A 495 -20.26 -19.30 23.80
CA GLU A 495 -20.61 -20.35 22.84
C GLU A 495 -21.96 -21.01 23.14
N ASP A 496 -22.28 -21.23 24.42
CA ASP A 496 -23.57 -21.79 24.85
C ASP A 496 -24.77 -20.91 24.43
N GLU A 497 -24.55 -19.60 24.26
CA GLU A 497 -25.58 -18.68 23.76
C GLU A 497 -25.95 -18.95 22.29
N LEU A 498 -25.09 -19.60 21.47
CA LEU A 498 -25.31 -19.80 20.04
C LEU A 498 -26.60 -20.59 19.72
N GLY A 499 -27.10 -21.40 20.66
CA GLY A 499 -28.38 -22.09 20.52
C GLY A 499 -29.58 -21.12 20.40
N VAL A 500 -29.44 -19.90 20.90
CA VAL A 500 -30.46 -18.83 20.84
C VAL A 500 -30.40 -18.05 19.52
N LEU A 501 -29.30 -18.16 18.76
CA LEU A 501 -29.06 -17.40 17.53
C LEU A 501 -30.23 -17.44 16.51
N PRO A 502 -30.94 -18.58 16.28
CA PRO A 502 -32.08 -18.62 15.37
C PRO A 502 -33.30 -17.80 15.81
N GLN A 503 -33.39 -17.45 17.10
CA GLN A 503 -34.46 -16.63 17.66
C GLN A 503 -34.21 -15.13 17.43
N VAL A 504 -32.98 -14.75 17.07
CA VAL A 504 -32.65 -13.37 16.70
C VAL A 504 -33.25 -13.09 15.33
N THR A 505 -34.28 -12.25 15.30
CA THR A 505 -35.05 -11.91 14.10
C THR A 505 -34.94 -10.43 13.76
N LEU A 506 -35.06 -10.14 12.47
CA LEU A 506 -34.99 -8.81 11.91
C LEU A 506 -36.09 -8.64 10.86
N PRO A 507 -36.94 -7.61 10.94
CA PRO A 507 -37.90 -7.34 9.87
C PRO A 507 -37.18 -7.17 8.54
N ARG A 508 -37.61 -7.93 7.52
CA ARG A 508 -37.06 -7.78 6.18
C ARG A 508 -37.40 -6.40 5.62
N PRO A 509 -38.68 -6.00 5.41
CA PRO A 509 -39.01 -4.73 4.75
C PRO A 509 -38.76 -3.51 5.64
N TYR A 510 -38.23 -2.43 5.06
CA TYR A 510 -38.18 -1.08 5.61
C TYR A 510 -39.55 -0.41 5.54
N LEU A 511 -40.27 -0.62 4.42
CA LEU A 511 -41.60 -0.11 4.14
C LEU A 511 -42.64 -1.26 4.15
N PRO A 512 -43.43 -1.45 5.23
CA PRO A 512 -44.50 -2.44 5.27
C PRO A 512 -45.75 -2.00 4.49
N LYS A 513 -46.68 -2.94 4.22
CA LYS A 513 -47.88 -2.72 3.38
C LYS A 513 -48.84 -1.64 3.88
N GLU A 514 -48.88 -1.36 5.18
CA GLU A 514 -49.89 -0.51 5.85
C GLU A 514 -49.31 0.77 6.46
N VAL A 515 -48.52 1.56 5.72
CA VAL A 515 -48.01 2.83 6.27
C VAL A 515 -48.27 4.01 5.36
N ASP A 516 -49.16 4.89 5.82
CA ASP A 516 -49.25 6.30 5.41
C ASP A 516 -47.84 6.90 5.44
N LEU A 517 -47.41 7.44 4.30
CA LEU A 517 -46.06 7.95 3.98
C LEU A 517 -45.51 9.05 4.92
N CYS A 518 -46.17 9.39 6.03
CA CYS A 518 -45.82 10.50 6.90
C CYS A 518 -44.98 10.17 8.15
N SER A 519 -44.59 8.92 8.45
CA SER A 519 -43.94 8.66 9.77
C SER A 519 -43.00 7.45 9.93
N LEU A 520 -42.31 6.97 8.89
CA LEU A 520 -41.26 5.95 9.07
C LEU A 520 -39.86 6.58 9.19
N HIS A 521 -39.44 6.86 10.42
CA HIS A 521 -38.02 7.04 10.76
C HIS A 521 -37.44 5.65 11.02
N ARG A 522 -36.55 5.16 10.15
CA ARG A 522 -35.77 3.95 10.41
C ARG A 522 -34.29 4.24 10.27
N GLU A 523 -33.57 3.87 11.30
CA GLU A 523 -32.20 4.30 11.51
C GLU A 523 -31.23 3.14 11.36
N SER A 524 -30.07 3.46 10.81
CA SER A 524 -28.93 2.57 10.75
C SER A 524 -27.84 3.20 11.60
N CYS A 525 -27.51 2.54 12.70
CA CYS A 525 -26.52 3.04 13.65
C CYS A 525 -25.12 2.51 13.31
N SER A 526 -24.11 3.36 13.46
CA SER A 526 -22.69 2.99 13.33
C SER A 526 -21.87 3.51 14.50
N GLN A 527 -20.73 2.85 14.69
CA GLN A 527 -19.93 2.75 15.91
C GLN A 527 -19.40 4.08 16.48
N ALA A 528 -19.27 4.15 17.81
CA ALA A 528 -18.29 4.90 18.59
C ALA A 528 -18.21 4.31 20.02
N VAL A 529 -17.01 4.30 20.60
CA VAL A 529 -16.68 4.00 22.02
C VAL A 529 -16.04 5.25 22.59
N PRO A 530 -16.17 5.54 23.89
CA PRO A 530 -15.28 6.46 24.56
C PRO A 530 -13.83 5.93 24.49
N LEU A 531 -13.10 6.41 23.52
CA LEU A 531 -11.68 6.17 23.30
C LEU A 531 -11.01 7.54 23.26
N HIS A 532 -9.68 7.57 23.39
CA HIS A 532 -8.91 8.79 23.17
C HIS A 532 -9.45 9.56 21.93
N PRO A 533 -9.71 10.88 21.99
CA PRO A 533 -10.48 11.63 20.97
C PRO A 533 -10.15 11.35 19.48
N PRO A 534 -8.89 11.06 19.09
CA PRO A 534 -8.54 10.62 17.73
C PRO A 534 -9.22 9.32 17.23
N LEU A 535 -9.59 8.40 18.13
CA LEU A 535 -10.26 7.13 17.79
C LEU A 535 -11.78 7.31 17.67
N GLU A 536 -12.39 8.17 18.48
CA GLU A 536 -13.79 8.59 18.30
C GLU A 536 -13.98 9.28 16.95
N LEU A 537 -13.00 10.10 16.53
CA LEU A 537 -12.98 10.70 15.20
C LEU A 537 -12.88 9.65 14.07
N CYS A 538 -12.15 8.55 14.28
CA CYS A 538 -12.15 7.44 13.33
C CYS A 538 -13.52 6.76 13.25
N ALA A 539 -14.21 6.64 14.38
CA ALA A 539 -15.56 6.06 14.44
C ALA A 539 -16.57 6.94 13.68
N ALA A 540 -16.51 8.26 13.87
CA ALA A 540 -17.28 9.23 13.09
C ALA A 540 -16.99 9.15 11.58
N LEU A 541 -15.73 8.92 11.18
CA LEU A 541 -15.37 8.67 9.79
C LEU A 541 -16.01 7.39 9.24
N THR A 542 -15.98 6.29 10.00
CA THR A 542 -16.66 5.05 9.60
C THR A 542 -18.17 5.26 9.45
N GLY A 543 -18.80 6.04 10.33
CA GLY A 543 -20.22 6.39 10.21
C GLY A 543 -20.53 7.23 8.96
N ALA A 544 -19.69 8.22 8.64
CA ALA A 544 -19.80 9.00 7.41
C ALA A 544 -19.66 8.12 6.15
N GLN A 545 -18.70 7.19 6.15
CA GLN A 545 -18.50 6.24 5.06
C GLN A 545 -19.69 5.29 4.89
N LEU A 546 -20.27 4.81 6.00
CA LEU A 546 -21.46 3.96 5.96
C LEU A 546 -22.67 4.73 5.42
N ALA A 547 -22.88 5.98 5.85
CA ALA A 547 -23.96 6.83 5.33
C ALA A 547 -23.86 6.98 3.80
N GLN A 548 -22.66 7.17 3.27
CA GLN A 548 -22.43 7.22 1.82
C GLN A 548 -22.70 5.88 1.13
N VAL A 549 -22.35 4.75 1.75
CA VAL A 549 -22.70 3.41 1.23
C VAL A 549 -24.21 3.23 1.20
N LEU A 550 -24.93 3.57 2.26
CA LEU A 550 -26.39 3.44 2.32
C LEU A 550 -27.07 4.31 1.26
N ARG A 551 -26.62 5.57 1.11
CA ARG A 551 -27.14 6.48 0.08
C ARG A 551 -26.89 5.98 -1.35
N ARG A 552 -25.80 5.26 -1.58
CA ARG A 552 -25.47 4.67 -2.88
C ARG A 552 -26.24 3.38 -3.16
N GLU A 553 -26.37 2.52 -2.16
CA GLU A 553 -26.94 1.18 -2.33
C GLU A 553 -28.47 1.16 -2.24
N LEU A 554 -29.08 2.01 -1.42
CA LEU A 554 -30.53 2.11 -1.33
C LEU A 554 -31.10 2.84 -2.55
N THR A 555 -32.23 2.36 -3.05
CA THR A 555 -33.02 3.01 -4.10
C THR A 555 -34.13 3.90 -3.54
N LEU A 556 -34.38 3.81 -2.23
CA LEU A 556 -35.32 4.68 -1.52
C LEU A 556 -34.92 6.16 -1.61
N SER A 557 -35.91 7.04 -1.77
CA SER A 557 -35.69 8.49 -1.74
C SER A 557 -35.41 8.95 -0.30
N ILE A 558 -34.15 9.17 0.03
CA ILE A 558 -33.74 9.69 1.34
C ILE A 558 -33.87 11.21 1.34
N ASN A 559 -34.85 11.76 2.06
CA ASN A 559 -35.07 13.20 2.17
C ASN A 559 -33.98 13.91 2.99
N GLN A 560 -33.54 13.29 4.08
CA GLN A 560 -32.56 13.84 5.00
C GLN A 560 -31.71 12.72 5.61
N THR A 561 -30.43 13.00 5.86
CA THR A 561 -29.55 12.13 6.64
C THR A 561 -28.94 12.93 7.78
N ILE A 562 -29.04 12.38 8.99
CA ILE A 562 -28.56 12.98 10.24
C ILE A 562 -27.59 12.00 10.88
N LEU A 563 -26.43 12.49 11.27
CA LEU A 563 -25.41 11.71 11.95
C LEU A 563 -25.34 12.13 13.42
N TRP A 564 -25.19 11.15 14.31
CA TRP A 564 -25.19 11.38 15.75
C TRP A 564 -23.84 10.99 16.34
N SER A 565 -23.38 11.77 17.32
CA SER A 565 -22.18 11.46 18.12
C SER A 565 -22.40 11.89 19.56
N ASP A 566 -21.94 11.07 20.50
CA ASP A 566 -21.93 11.42 21.94
C ASP A 566 -20.65 12.12 22.37
N SER A 567 -19.67 12.25 21.47
CA SER A 567 -18.44 13.01 21.71
C SER A 567 -18.63 14.47 21.32
N THR A 568 -18.82 15.31 22.33
CA THR A 568 -18.86 16.77 22.17
C THR A 568 -17.56 17.32 21.59
N THR A 569 -16.41 16.68 21.89
CA THR A 569 -15.11 17.01 21.30
C THR A 569 -15.10 16.78 19.79
N VAL A 570 -15.53 15.60 19.33
CA VAL A 570 -15.61 15.31 17.89
C VAL A 570 -16.61 16.24 17.20
N LEU A 571 -17.79 16.46 17.78
CA LEU A 571 -18.77 17.42 17.23
C LEU A 571 -18.18 18.83 17.10
N THR A 572 -17.42 19.27 18.11
CA THR A 572 -16.72 20.57 18.09
C THR A 572 -15.65 20.60 16.98
N TRP A 573 -14.90 19.52 16.78
CA TRP A 573 -13.92 19.41 15.70
C TRP A 573 -14.58 19.43 14.32
N LEU A 574 -15.71 18.75 14.14
CA LEU A 574 -16.47 18.70 12.89
C LEU A 574 -17.12 20.05 12.55
N ARG A 575 -17.50 20.85 13.54
CA ARG A 575 -18.01 22.22 13.38
C ARG A 575 -16.90 23.26 13.19
N SER A 576 -15.64 22.87 13.42
CA SER A 576 -14.49 23.76 13.27
C SER A 576 -13.80 23.56 11.91
N GLU A 577 -13.10 24.59 11.44
CA GLU A 577 -12.28 24.45 10.24
C GLU A 577 -11.16 23.41 10.46
N SER A 578 -11.10 22.40 9.60
CA SER A 578 -10.09 21.34 9.63
C SER A 578 -8.64 21.86 9.70
N CYS A 579 -8.39 23.06 9.15
CA CYS A 579 -7.08 23.69 9.12
C CYS A 579 -6.58 24.20 10.49
N ARG A 580 -7.46 24.32 11.48
CA ARG A 580 -7.15 24.72 12.86
C ARG A 580 -6.46 23.62 13.66
N PHE A 581 -6.49 22.37 13.19
CA PHE A 581 -5.97 21.21 13.92
C PHE A 581 -4.62 20.68 13.38
N LYS A 582 -3.97 19.80 14.14
CA LYS A 582 -2.79 19.03 13.68
C LYS A 582 -3.17 18.04 12.58
N VAL A 583 -2.18 17.52 11.84
CA VAL A 583 -2.37 16.76 10.58
C VAL A 583 -3.34 15.56 10.73
N PHE A 584 -3.21 14.74 11.77
CA PHE A 584 -4.07 13.55 11.94
C PHE A 584 -5.56 13.91 12.07
N VAL A 585 -5.88 14.87 12.94
CA VAL A 585 -7.25 15.35 13.19
C VAL A 585 -7.75 16.14 12.00
N GLY A 586 -6.95 17.08 11.49
CA GLY A 586 -7.33 17.92 10.34
C GLY A 586 -7.65 17.12 9.08
N THR A 587 -6.88 16.07 8.75
CA THR A 587 -7.17 15.25 7.57
C THR A 587 -8.47 14.46 7.72
N ARG A 588 -8.74 13.87 8.89
CA ARG A 588 -9.99 13.12 9.13
C ARG A 588 -11.21 14.03 9.22
N VAL A 589 -11.09 15.19 9.87
CA VAL A 589 -12.15 16.21 9.89
C VAL A 589 -12.46 16.66 8.46
N ALA A 590 -11.43 16.91 7.63
CA ALA A 590 -11.64 17.29 6.23
C ALA A 590 -12.34 16.17 5.42
N GLU A 591 -11.93 14.90 5.62
CA GLU A 591 -12.58 13.77 4.96
C GLU A 591 -14.04 13.59 5.41
N ILE A 592 -14.31 13.69 6.71
CA ILE A 592 -15.68 13.63 7.23
C ILE A 592 -16.52 14.78 6.69
N GLN A 593 -16.00 16.01 6.69
CA GLN A 593 -16.68 17.18 6.14
C GLN A 593 -16.96 17.03 4.64
N GLU A 594 -16.04 16.45 3.86
CA GLU A 594 -16.24 16.16 2.44
C GLU A 594 -17.30 15.06 2.21
N LEU A 595 -17.28 13.99 3.02
CA LEU A 595 -18.28 12.90 2.93
C LEU A 595 -19.66 13.31 3.46
N THR A 596 -19.70 14.28 4.36
CA THR A 596 -20.93 14.71 5.04
C THR A 596 -21.38 16.11 4.64
N ASP A 597 -20.90 16.62 3.50
CA ASP A 597 -21.28 17.93 2.98
C ASP A 597 -22.81 17.97 2.75
N GLY A 598 -23.50 18.81 3.53
CA GLY A 598 -24.97 18.87 3.57
C GLY A 598 -25.69 17.93 4.56
N HIS A 599 -24.97 17.15 5.37
CA HIS A 599 -25.53 16.30 6.43
C HIS A 599 -25.37 16.94 7.82
N VAL A 600 -26.38 16.79 8.68
CA VAL A 600 -26.40 17.43 10.01
C VAL A 600 -25.80 16.49 11.05
N TRP A 601 -24.79 16.96 11.80
CA TRP A 601 -24.23 16.27 12.96
C TRP A 601 -24.86 16.77 14.27
N ARG A 602 -25.50 15.87 15.02
CA ARG A 602 -26.19 16.17 16.28
C ARG A 602 -25.60 15.40 17.47
N TYR A 603 -25.81 15.93 18.66
CA TYR A 603 -25.48 15.24 19.90
C TYR A 603 -26.54 14.20 20.30
N VAL A 604 -26.07 13.00 20.65
CA VAL A 604 -26.84 12.00 21.38
C VAL A 604 -26.14 11.74 22.71
N ASP A 605 -26.88 11.61 23.81
CA ASP A 605 -26.26 11.21 25.07
C ASP A 605 -25.80 9.75 25.02
N SER A 606 -24.73 9.41 25.73
CA SER A 606 -24.17 8.05 25.69
C SER A 606 -25.14 6.97 26.19
N ALA A 607 -26.14 7.31 27.02
CA ALA A 607 -27.15 6.33 27.47
C ALA A 607 -28.13 5.98 26.34
N ASN A 608 -28.36 6.90 25.40
CA ASN A 608 -29.17 6.68 24.21
C ASN A 608 -28.34 6.39 22.96
N ASN A 609 -27.01 6.34 23.04
CA ASN A 609 -26.15 6.00 21.90
C ASN A 609 -26.23 4.48 21.59
N PRO A 610 -26.75 4.04 20.43
CA PRO A 610 -26.85 2.61 20.10
C PRO A 610 -25.49 2.01 19.76
N ALA A 611 -24.53 2.85 19.40
CA ALA A 611 -23.18 2.43 19.08
C ALA A 611 -22.46 1.79 20.27
N ASP A 612 -22.85 2.14 21.50
CA ASP A 612 -22.37 1.53 22.74
C ASP A 612 -22.72 0.04 22.85
N ASP A 613 -23.79 -0.42 22.20
CA ASP A 613 -24.18 -1.84 22.23
C ASP A 613 -23.19 -2.72 21.49
N VAL A 614 -22.64 -2.24 20.38
CA VAL A 614 -21.60 -2.97 19.64
C VAL A 614 -20.34 -3.12 20.48
N THR A 615 -20.00 -2.07 21.20
CA THR A 615 -18.66 -1.88 21.73
C THR A 615 -18.50 -2.44 23.13
N ARG A 616 -19.55 -2.33 23.96
CA ARG A 616 -19.68 -3.05 25.22
C ARG A 616 -20.08 -4.50 24.98
N GLY A 617 -20.77 -4.75 23.87
CA GLY A 617 -21.29 -6.04 23.46
C GLY A 617 -22.61 -6.40 24.15
N LYS A 618 -23.37 -7.31 23.52
CA LYS A 618 -24.65 -7.83 24.03
C LYS A 618 -24.70 -9.35 24.01
N ARG A 619 -25.55 -9.94 24.84
CA ARG A 619 -25.93 -11.36 24.79
C ARG A 619 -26.94 -11.62 23.68
N LEU A 620 -26.98 -12.84 23.17
CA LEU A 620 -27.99 -13.19 22.16
C LEU A 620 -29.41 -13.05 22.69
N SER A 621 -29.66 -13.41 23.96
CA SER A 621 -30.95 -13.21 24.61
C SER A 621 -31.40 -11.74 24.63
N GLU A 622 -30.47 -10.81 24.79
CA GLU A 622 -30.75 -9.36 24.76
C GLU A 622 -30.99 -8.83 23.33
N LEU A 623 -30.54 -9.57 22.31
CA LEU A 623 -30.77 -9.24 20.90
C LEU A 623 -32.07 -9.85 20.35
N VAL A 624 -32.61 -10.89 21.01
CA VAL A 624 -33.92 -11.48 20.66
C VAL A 624 -35.05 -10.49 20.99
N GLU A 625 -34.97 -9.82 22.13
CA GLU A 625 -35.94 -8.81 22.53
C GLU A 625 -35.79 -7.51 21.72
N LEU A 626 -36.90 -6.77 21.56
CA LEU A 626 -36.87 -5.44 20.98
C LEU A 626 -35.96 -4.54 21.83
N ASN A 627 -34.95 -3.96 21.19
CA ASN A 627 -33.91 -3.24 21.91
C ASN A 627 -33.37 -2.08 21.07
N ARG A 628 -32.65 -1.15 21.71
CA ARG A 628 -32.15 0.08 21.07
C ARG A 628 -31.23 -0.17 19.86
N TRP A 629 -30.57 -1.32 19.77
CA TRP A 629 -29.74 -1.69 18.61
C TRP A 629 -30.59 -1.97 17.38
N SER A 630 -31.77 -2.57 17.55
CA SER A 630 -32.64 -2.97 16.46
C SER A 630 -33.66 -1.91 16.04
N GLN A 631 -34.12 -1.08 16.99
CA GLN A 631 -35.14 -0.05 16.73
C GLN A 631 -34.59 1.37 16.69
N GLY A 632 -33.35 1.57 17.12
CA GLY A 632 -32.85 2.89 17.42
C GLY A 632 -33.43 3.46 18.73
N PRO A 633 -32.94 4.62 19.16
CA PRO A 633 -33.43 5.34 20.33
C PRO A 633 -34.87 5.84 20.15
N CYS A 634 -35.70 5.70 21.19
CA CYS A 634 -37.12 6.06 21.12
C CYS A 634 -37.39 7.54 20.78
N PHE A 635 -36.44 8.44 21.05
CA PHE A 635 -36.60 9.87 20.74
C PHE A 635 -36.61 10.14 19.23
N LEU A 636 -36.04 9.25 18.42
CA LEU A 636 -35.93 9.41 16.97
C LEU A 636 -37.22 9.03 16.25
N LEU A 637 -38.12 8.32 16.94
CA LEU A 637 -39.50 8.09 16.52
C LEU A 637 -40.41 9.30 16.81
N ARG A 638 -39.90 10.32 17.50
CA ARG A 638 -40.64 11.56 17.80
C ARG A 638 -40.25 12.66 16.82
N GLY A 639 -41.06 13.72 16.73
CA GLY A 639 -40.78 14.86 15.86
C GLY A 639 -39.44 15.56 16.20
N PRO A 640 -38.79 16.23 15.22
CA PRO A 640 -37.48 16.86 15.38
C PRO A 640 -37.36 17.85 16.55
N ASP A 641 -38.49 18.43 16.98
CA ASP A 641 -38.59 19.39 18.08
C ASP A 641 -38.36 18.74 19.46
N LEU A 642 -38.54 17.42 19.56
CA LEU A 642 -38.40 16.63 20.78
C LEU A 642 -37.06 15.87 20.82
N TRP A 643 -36.18 16.08 19.84
CA TRP A 643 -34.84 15.50 19.84
C TRP A 643 -33.93 16.22 20.84
N SER A 644 -32.87 15.54 21.28
CA SER A 644 -31.89 16.11 22.20
C SER A 644 -31.31 17.43 21.69
N VAL A 645 -31.34 18.44 22.55
CA VAL A 645 -30.69 19.73 22.31
C VAL A 645 -29.20 19.56 22.56
N ASP A 646 -28.37 20.13 21.68
CA ASP A 646 -26.93 20.10 21.88
C ASP A 646 -26.60 20.70 23.27
N PRO A 647 -25.82 20.00 24.12
CA PRO A 647 -25.37 20.56 25.38
C PRO A 647 -24.66 21.89 25.09
N SER A 648 -24.88 22.91 25.92
CA SER A 648 -24.22 24.22 25.76
C SER A 648 -22.70 24.01 25.78
N VAL A 649 -22.10 24.00 24.60
CA VAL A 649 -20.68 23.68 24.45
C VAL A 649 -19.89 24.88 24.94
N ASP A 650 -19.28 24.76 26.12
CA ASP A 650 -18.18 25.65 26.50
C ASP A 650 -17.11 25.55 25.40
N ARG A 651 -16.77 26.67 24.77
CA ARG A 651 -15.77 26.77 23.69
C ARG A 651 -14.33 26.54 24.19
N ALA A 652 -14.15 25.70 25.20
CA ALA A 652 -12.86 25.20 25.64
C ALA A 652 -12.38 24.17 24.62
N HIS A 653 -11.90 24.65 23.48
CA HIS A 653 -11.16 23.80 22.57
C HIS A 653 -9.97 23.19 23.33
N ASP A 654 -9.78 21.88 23.19
CA ASP A 654 -8.58 21.21 23.71
C ASP A 654 -7.34 21.87 23.11
N ALA A 655 -6.71 22.77 23.89
CA ALA A 655 -5.64 23.65 23.44
C ALA A 655 -4.40 22.87 22.98
N SER A 656 -4.34 21.57 23.32
CA SER A 656 -3.30 20.65 22.88
C SER A 656 -3.35 20.37 21.38
N GLU A 657 -4.53 20.38 20.74
CA GLU A 657 -4.72 19.99 19.32
C GLU A 657 -4.94 21.16 18.36
N LEU A 658 -5.15 22.37 18.87
CA LEU A 658 -5.28 23.60 18.09
C LEU A 658 -3.95 24.22 17.65
N ARG A 659 -3.98 24.92 16.52
CA ARG A 659 -2.98 25.91 16.09
C ARG A 659 -3.28 27.28 16.73
N LYS A 660 -2.27 28.04 17.17
CA LYS A 660 -2.42 29.33 17.92
C LYS A 660 -2.95 30.49 17.03
N SER A 661 -3.87 31.34 17.53
CA SER A 661 -4.50 32.48 16.80
C SER A 661 -4.40 33.87 17.51
N VAL A 662 -4.53 34.98 16.75
CA VAL A 662 -4.35 36.42 17.14
C VAL A 662 -5.55 37.28 16.63
N PHE A 663 -6.02 38.32 17.35
CA PHE A 663 -7.32 39.04 17.16
C PHE A 663 -7.19 40.55 16.80
N CYS A 664 -8.18 41.17 16.09
CA CYS A 664 -8.41 42.63 15.94
C CYS A 664 -9.85 43.01 15.48
N GLY A 665 -10.36 44.21 15.86
CA GLY A 665 -11.70 44.75 15.50
C GLY A 665 -11.68 46.24 15.08
N VAL A 666 -12.77 46.74 14.45
CA VAL A 666 -12.77 47.89 13.51
C VAL A 666 -14.05 48.78 13.67
N ALA A 667 -13.95 50.12 13.64
CA ALA A 667 -15.09 51.07 13.53
C ALA A 667 -14.73 52.40 12.79
N ALA A 668 -15.64 52.90 11.94
CA ALA A 668 -15.48 53.91 10.86
C ALA A 668 -15.61 55.40 11.28
N VAL A 669 -15.15 56.45 10.56
CA VAL A 669 -15.80 57.18 9.41
C VAL A 669 -14.88 58.25 8.74
N VAL A 670 -15.15 58.44 7.43
CA VAL A 670 -14.46 58.99 6.22
C VAL A 670 -14.28 60.53 6.15
N SER A 671 -13.15 61.03 5.60
CA SER A 671 -13.10 62.21 4.68
C SER A 671 -11.76 62.38 3.92
N SER A 672 -11.81 63.04 2.77
CA SER A 672 -10.92 62.97 1.60
C SER A 672 -10.07 64.24 1.34
N GLN A 673 -8.75 64.11 1.09
CA GLN A 673 -7.89 65.02 0.28
C GLN A 673 -6.73 64.24 -0.45
N PRO A 674 -5.77 64.86 -1.20
CA PRO A 674 -5.41 64.47 -2.57
C PRO A 674 -4.21 63.51 -2.64
N ALA A 675 -4.28 62.48 -3.49
CA ALA A 675 -3.46 61.27 -3.35
C ALA A 675 -1.98 61.34 -3.84
N PRO A 676 -1.04 60.69 -3.12
CA PRO A 676 0.41 60.74 -3.37
C PRO A 676 0.88 59.83 -4.52
N ASP A 677 2.06 60.08 -5.09
CA ASP A 677 2.65 59.35 -6.24
C ASP A 677 3.13 57.93 -5.87
N LEU A 678 2.48 56.91 -6.46
CA LEU A 678 2.58 55.50 -6.05
C LEU A 678 3.94 54.85 -6.32
N ASN A 679 4.78 55.41 -7.20
CA ASN A 679 6.07 54.83 -7.57
C ASN A 679 7.19 55.13 -6.56
N GLN A 680 6.96 56.03 -5.61
CA GLN A 680 7.97 56.46 -4.63
C GLN A 680 8.03 55.54 -3.41
N TYR A 681 7.11 54.59 -3.28
CA TYR A 681 6.93 53.76 -2.10
C TYR A 681 7.36 52.31 -2.33
N ASN A 682 8.06 51.76 -1.35
CA ASN A 682 8.61 50.39 -1.41
C ASN A 682 7.79 49.38 -0.59
N SER A 683 6.85 49.85 0.25
CA SER A 683 5.95 48.99 1.01
C SER A 683 4.51 49.49 0.97
N TRP A 684 3.56 48.55 1.01
CA TRP A 684 2.13 48.89 1.09
C TRP A 684 1.80 49.69 2.34
N LYS A 685 2.40 49.32 3.48
CA LYS A 685 2.18 49.98 4.77
C LYS A 685 2.62 51.45 4.75
N GLU A 686 3.76 51.76 4.14
CA GLU A 686 4.27 53.13 4.01
C GLU A 686 3.38 53.99 3.11
N LEU A 687 3.02 53.46 1.94
CA LEU A 687 2.07 54.12 1.03
C LEU A 687 0.73 54.39 1.73
N LEU A 688 0.24 53.40 2.48
CA LEU A 688 -1.02 53.50 3.20
C LEU A 688 -0.94 54.51 4.37
N GLU A 689 0.18 54.53 5.10
CA GLU A 689 0.42 55.44 6.22
C GLU A 689 0.59 56.90 5.78
N VAL A 690 1.30 57.16 4.68
CA VAL A 690 1.39 58.50 4.11
C VAL A 690 0.04 58.96 3.59
N THR A 691 -0.67 58.12 2.83
CA THR A 691 -2.02 58.45 2.35
C THR A 691 -2.99 58.67 3.52
N ALA A 692 -2.93 57.87 4.59
CA ALA A 692 -3.77 58.05 5.78
C ALA A 692 -3.45 59.35 6.54
N ARG A 693 -2.17 59.73 6.64
CA ARG A 693 -1.75 61.01 7.25
C ARG A 693 -2.17 62.22 6.42
N GLU A 694 -2.09 62.13 5.10
CA GLU A 694 -2.56 63.19 4.19
C GLU A 694 -4.08 63.39 4.29
N LEU A 695 -4.84 62.29 4.42
CA LEU A 695 -6.28 62.32 4.66
C LEU A 695 -6.67 62.88 6.04
N HIS A 696 -5.86 62.63 7.06
CA HIS A 696 -6.05 63.14 8.42
C HIS A 696 -5.91 64.68 8.50
N GLY A 697 -5.22 65.31 7.55
CA GLY A 697 -5.12 66.77 7.39
C GLY A 697 -3.83 67.38 7.95
N ALA A 698 -3.20 68.26 7.18
CA ALA A 698 -1.92 68.92 7.49
C ALA A 698 -1.96 69.97 8.63
N ALA A 699 -3.09 70.15 9.32
CA ALA A 699 -3.28 71.25 10.28
C ALA A 699 -3.09 70.86 11.76
N ASP A 700 -3.08 69.56 12.12
CA ASP A 700 -2.98 69.13 13.51
C ASP A 700 -1.83 68.12 13.71
N PHE A 701 -0.61 68.64 13.78
CA PHE A 701 0.66 67.89 13.90
C PHE A 701 0.82 67.08 15.21
N LYS A 702 -0.24 66.87 16.00
CA LYS A 702 -0.20 66.16 17.28
C LYS A 702 -1.13 64.93 17.38
N GLY A 703 -1.96 64.65 16.37
CA GLY A 703 -2.84 63.47 16.32
C GLY A 703 -2.25 62.30 15.52
N HIS A 704 -2.54 61.05 15.93
CA HIS A 704 -2.22 59.85 15.13
C HIS A 704 -3.40 59.51 14.19
N PRO A 705 -3.14 59.07 12.93
CA PRO A 705 -4.21 58.70 11.99
C PRO A 705 -5.10 57.59 12.56
N THR A 706 -6.41 57.74 12.40
CA THR A 706 -7.40 56.83 12.96
C THR A 706 -7.60 55.59 12.08
N ALA A 707 -8.25 54.57 12.63
CA ALA A 707 -8.55 53.34 11.89
C ALA A 707 -9.47 53.55 10.67
N GLU A 708 -10.21 54.66 10.59
CA GLU A 708 -10.90 54.99 9.35
C GLU A 708 -9.99 55.71 8.35
N ASP A 709 -9.11 56.60 8.79
CA ASP A 709 -8.17 57.26 7.87
C ASP A 709 -7.38 56.22 7.05
N TYR A 710 -7.01 55.10 7.68
CA TYR A 710 -6.41 53.95 7.00
C TYR A 710 -7.37 53.21 6.04
N ARG A 711 -8.65 53.03 6.39
CA ARG A 711 -9.65 52.42 5.49
C ARG A 711 -9.99 53.30 4.30
N HIS A 712 -10.05 54.62 4.51
CA HIS A 712 -10.24 55.60 3.47
C HIS A 712 -9.02 55.64 2.54
N ALA A 713 -7.81 55.67 3.11
CA ALA A 713 -6.56 55.61 2.35
C ALA A 713 -6.49 54.36 1.47
N GLU A 714 -6.81 53.19 2.03
CA GLU A 714 -6.83 51.94 1.29
C GLU A 714 -7.81 52.00 0.11
N ARG A 715 -9.04 52.48 0.35
CA ARG A 715 -10.05 52.64 -0.69
C ARG A 715 -9.60 53.58 -1.80
N LEU A 716 -9.00 54.72 -1.47
CA LEU A 716 -8.49 55.68 -2.46
C LEU A 716 -7.36 55.10 -3.30
N ILE A 717 -6.42 54.39 -2.70
CA ILE A 717 -5.30 53.75 -3.41
C ILE A 717 -5.84 52.69 -4.39
N LEU A 718 -6.81 51.88 -3.96
CA LEU A 718 -7.44 50.86 -4.81
C LEU A 718 -8.28 51.50 -5.93
N GLN A 719 -9.02 52.57 -5.63
CA GLN A 719 -9.80 53.30 -6.62
C GLN A 719 -8.90 53.92 -7.69
N ARG A 720 -7.79 54.53 -7.27
CA ARG A 720 -6.78 55.06 -8.19
C ARG A 720 -6.20 53.96 -9.07
N ALA A 721 -5.82 52.82 -8.49
CA ALA A 721 -5.30 51.69 -9.24
C ALA A 721 -6.26 51.18 -10.33
N GLN A 722 -7.57 51.20 -10.06
CA GLN A 722 -8.59 50.84 -11.03
C GLN A 722 -8.81 51.90 -12.09
N ARG A 723 -8.80 53.19 -11.73
CA ARG A 723 -8.91 54.30 -12.70
C ARG A 723 -7.70 54.32 -13.64
N ASP A 724 -6.52 54.01 -13.15
CA ASP A 724 -5.30 53.98 -13.94
C ASP A 724 -5.24 52.75 -14.86
N SER A 725 -5.71 51.59 -14.39
CA SER A 725 -5.61 50.32 -15.14
C SER A 725 -6.83 49.98 -16.02
N PHE A 726 -8.00 50.53 -15.68
CA PHE A 726 -9.31 50.23 -16.29
C PHE A 726 -10.12 51.51 -16.53
N SER A 727 -9.48 52.59 -17.00
CA SER A 727 -10.07 53.93 -17.13
C SER A 727 -11.37 53.97 -17.96
N GLN A 728 -11.40 53.23 -19.07
CA GLN A 728 -12.55 53.16 -19.96
C GLN A 728 -13.71 52.39 -19.31
N GLU A 729 -13.44 51.23 -18.71
CA GLU A 729 -14.43 50.43 -17.98
C GLU A 729 -14.98 51.17 -16.77
N TYR A 730 -14.12 51.83 -16.00
CA TYR A 730 -14.51 52.64 -14.84
C TYR A 730 -15.46 53.77 -15.25
N SER A 731 -15.16 54.47 -16.34
CA SER A 731 -15.99 55.57 -16.85
C SER A 731 -17.36 55.07 -17.35
N LEU A 732 -17.40 53.91 -18.01
CA LEU A 732 -18.65 53.32 -18.51
C LEU A 732 -19.54 52.81 -17.37
N LEU A 733 -18.96 52.09 -16.41
CA LEU A 733 -19.68 51.58 -15.25
C LEU A 733 -20.22 52.71 -14.36
N LYS A 734 -19.49 53.83 -14.25
CA LYS A 734 -19.93 55.02 -13.49
C LYS A 734 -21.17 55.71 -14.08
N VAL A 735 -21.40 55.56 -15.39
CA VAL A 735 -22.59 56.07 -16.10
C VAL A 735 -23.64 54.96 -16.30
N GLY A 736 -23.46 53.79 -15.68
CA GLY A 736 -24.40 52.66 -15.77
C GLY A 736 -24.40 51.92 -17.11
N LYS A 737 -23.35 52.10 -17.93
CA LYS A 737 -23.19 51.40 -19.22
C LYS A 737 -22.35 50.13 -19.06
N PRO A 738 -22.65 49.05 -19.81
CA PRO A 738 -21.85 47.83 -19.76
C PRO A 738 -20.43 48.05 -20.30
N VAL A 739 -19.47 47.26 -19.80
CA VAL A 739 -18.09 47.30 -20.31
C VAL A 739 -17.99 46.84 -21.77
N PRO A 740 -17.00 47.30 -22.55
CA PRO A 740 -16.84 46.91 -23.95
C PRO A 740 -16.63 45.40 -24.11
N ARG A 741 -17.07 44.83 -25.25
CA ARG A 741 -16.88 43.39 -25.55
C ARG A 741 -15.40 42.97 -25.65
N SER A 742 -14.49 43.92 -25.86
CA SER A 742 -13.03 43.73 -25.87
C SER A 742 -12.40 43.82 -24.48
N SER A 743 -13.16 44.14 -23.43
CA SER A 743 -12.62 44.34 -22.09
C SER A 743 -12.11 43.05 -21.48
N ARG A 744 -10.94 43.13 -20.80
CA ARG A 744 -10.38 42.05 -19.99
C ARG A 744 -11.25 41.70 -18.76
N LEU A 745 -12.23 42.54 -18.43
CA LEU A 745 -13.14 42.36 -17.30
C LEU A 745 -14.47 41.71 -17.68
N LEU A 746 -14.78 41.55 -18.96
CA LEU A 746 -16.11 41.13 -19.45
C LEU A 746 -16.65 39.85 -18.79
N THR A 747 -15.79 38.86 -18.56
CA THR A 747 -16.15 37.56 -18.00
C THR A 747 -16.45 37.58 -16.50
N LEU A 748 -16.15 38.70 -15.82
CA LEU A 748 -16.31 38.86 -14.38
C LEU A 748 -17.61 39.59 -14.00
N SER A 749 -18.46 39.92 -14.99
CA SER A 749 -19.66 40.75 -14.80
C SER A 749 -19.36 41.98 -13.92
N PRO A 750 -18.42 42.85 -14.31
CA PRO A 750 -17.87 43.86 -13.43
C PRO A 750 -18.94 44.90 -13.10
N GLU A 751 -19.09 45.21 -11.82
CA GLU A 751 -20.05 46.18 -11.31
C GLU A 751 -19.35 47.13 -10.34
N LEU A 752 -19.87 48.35 -10.19
CA LEU A 752 -19.42 49.22 -9.10
C LEU A 752 -20.02 48.74 -7.79
N ASP A 753 -19.27 48.92 -6.70
CA ASP A 753 -19.78 48.69 -5.36
C ASP A 753 -20.93 49.64 -4.99
N GLU A 754 -21.59 49.40 -3.87
CA GLU A 754 -22.76 50.19 -3.43
C GLU A 754 -22.43 51.68 -3.24
N SER A 755 -21.18 52.01 -2.92
CA SER A 755 -20.66 53.38 -2.88
C SER A 755 -20.44 54.02 -4.26
N GLY A 756 -20.43 53.23 -5.34
CA GLY A 756 -20.17 53.70 -6.70
C GLY A 756 -18.70 54.00 -6.99
N GLU A 757 -17.79 53.48 -6.17
CA GLU A 757 -16.40 53.95 -6.11
C GLU A 757 -15.36 52.94 -6.59
N LEU A 758 -15.59 51.63 -6.38
CA LEU A 758 -14.68 50.55 -6.76
C LEU A 758 -15.37 49.54 -7.67
N ILE A 759 -14.64 49.04 -8.67
CA ILE A 759 -15.07 47.94 -9.53
C ILE A 759 -14.88 46.59 -8.79
N ARG A 760 -15.96 45.83 -8.65
CA ARG A 760 -15.99 44.50 -8.03
C ARG A 760 -16.45 43.44 -9.03
N VAL A 761 -16.14 42.19 -8.74
CA VAL A 761 -16.66 41.04 -9.48
C VAL A 761 -18.16 40.90 -9.17
N GLY A 762 -19.01 40.94 -10.20
CA GLY A 762 -20.45 40.75 -10.04
C GLY A 762 -20.89 39.28 -10.15
N GLY A 763 -22.21 39.07 -10.12
CA GLY A 763 -22.82 37.81 -10.55
C GLY A 763 -23.32 36.86 -9.45
N ARG A 764 -23.18 35.55 -9.72
CA ARG A 764 -24.08 34.45 -9.34
C ARG A 764 -24.19 34.09 -7.86
N LEU A 765 -23.37 34.69 -7.00
CA LEU A 765 -23.27 34.35 -5.57
C LEU A 765 -24.05 35.32 -4.66
N ARG A 766 -24.85 36.24 -5.23
CA ARG A 766 -25.66 37.25 -4.49
C ARG A 766 -26.68 36.68 -3.50
N ARG A 767 -27.05 35.41 -3.62
CA ARG A 767 -28.01 34.74 -2.73
C ARG A 767 -27.33 33.95 -1.59
N SER A 768 -26.02 34.09 -1.44
CA SER A 768 -25.28 33.44 -0.36
C SER A 768 -25.37 34.31 0.89
N GLU A 769 -26.19 33.91 1.86
CA GLU A 769 -26.40 34.66 3.12
C GLU A 769 -25.26 34.48 4.13
N ASP A 770 -24.49 33.39 4.02
CA ASP A 770 -23.45 33.00 5.00
C ASP A 770 -22.02 33.48 4.66
N LEU A 771 -21.83 34.23 3.57
CA LEU A 771 -20.50 34.67 3.12
C LEU A 771 -20.38 36.20 3.20
N GLU A 772 -19.21 36.69 3.62
CA GLU A 772 -18.94 38.13 3.62
C GLU A 772 -18.98 38.71 2.20
N LEU A 773 -19.62 39.87 2.04
CA LEU A 773 -19.80 40.58 0.76
C LEU A 773 -18.49 40.81 0.00
N THR A 774 -17.37 40.99 0.71
CA THR A 774 -16.02 41.15 0.13
C THR A 774 -15.48 39.87 -0.50
N THR A 775 -15.89 38.70 -0.01
CA THR A 775 -15.55 37.38 -0.56
C THR A 775 -16.46 37.01 -1.74
N ILE A 776 -17.74 37.39 -1.67
CA ILE A 776 -18.73 37.24 -2.76
C ILE A 776 -18.39 38.15 -3.95
N HIS A 777 -18.05 39.41 -3.66
CA HIS A 777 -17.79 40.48 -4.62
C HIS A 777 -16.40 41.12 -4.40
N PRO A 778 -15.30 40.39 -4.67
CA PRO A 778 -13.94 40.88 -4.48
C PRO A 778 -13.59 42.03 -5.43
N VAL A 779 -12.68 42.91 -4.99
CA VAL A 779 -12.23 44.09 -5.76
C VAL A 779 -11.29 43.67 -6.89
N ILE A 780 -11.56 44.12 -8.11
CA ILE A 780 -10.78 43.73 -9.30
C ILE A 780 -9.50 44.58 -9.40
N LEU A 781 -8.34 43.94 -9.57
CA LEU A 781 -7.05 44.63 -9.69
C LEU A 781 -6.21 44.12 -10.87
N ASP A 782 -5.46 45.03 -11.51
CA ASP A 782 -4.48 44.66 -12.53
C ASP A 782 -3.15 44.22 -11.87
N PRO A 783 -2.58 43.06 -12.22
CA PRO A 783 -1.32 42.56 -11.65
C PRO A 783 -0.09 43.41 -12.00
N SER A 784 -0.16 44.26 -13.03
CA SER A 784 0.95 45.11 -13.47
C SER A 784 1.05 46.43 -12.71
N HIS A 785 -0.05 46.86 -12.06
CA HIS A 785 -0.13 48.11 -11.34
C HIS A 785 0.72 48.11 -10.05
N GLN A 786 1.35 49.24 -9.73
CA GLN A 786 2.31 49.35 -8.62
C GLN A 786 1.66 49.06 -7.26
N ALA A 787 0.46 49.59 -7.01
CA ALA A 787 -0.33 49.31 -5.81
C ALA A 787 -0.55 47.79 -5.60
N THR A 788 -0.89 47.05 -6.66
CA THR A 788 -1.10 45.60 -6.61
C THR A 788 0.18 44.84 -6.27
N LYS A 789 1.33 45.29 -6.78
CA LYS A 789 2.63 44.67 -6.48
C LYS A 789 3.02 44.88 -5.01
N LEU A 790 2.82 46.09 -4.49
CA LEU A 790 3.08 46.41 -3.09
C LEU A 790 2.15 45.60 -2.16
N LEU A 791 0.88 45.43 -2.53
CA LEU A 791 -0.08 44.61 -1.80
C LEU A 791 0.33 43.12 -1.75
N ILE A 792 0.75 42.55 -2.89
CA ILE A 792 1.26 41.16 -2.94
C ILE A 792 2.52 41.02 -2.06
N HIS A 793 3.42 42.00 -2.13
CA HIS A 793 4.66 42.00 -1.36
C HIS A 793 4.41 42.03 0.15
N ASP A 794 3.53 42.92 0.58
CA ASP A 794 3.16 43.08 1.99
C ASP A 794 2.49 41.81 2.56
N LEU A 795 1.59 41.18 1.80
CA LEU A 795 0.95 39.95 2.23
C LEU A 795 1.93 38.77 2.26
N ASP A 796 2.85 38.67 1.30
CA ASP A 796 3.92 37.66 1.31
C ASP A 796 4.80 37.79 2.55
N ILE A 797 5.18 39.02 2.93
CA ILE A 797 5.93 39.29 4.16
C ILE A 797 5.12 38.94 5.41
N ARG A 798 3.87 39.42 5.53
CA ARG A 798 3.01 39.18 6.71
C ARG A 798 2.75 37.71 6.96
N LEU A 799 2.56 36.92 5.90
CA LEU A 799 2.38 35.47 6.01
C LEU A 799 3.70 34.70 6.15
N HIS A 800 4.83 35.40 6.31
CA HIS A 800 6.18 34.84 6.47
C HIS A 800 6.63 34.00 5.26
N HIS A 801 6.45 34.55 4.05
CA HIS A 801 6.86 34.00 2.76
C HIS A 801 6.36 32.56 2.46
N PRO A 802 5.05 32.27 2.64
CA PRO A 802 4.50 30.93 2.47
C PRO A 802 4.35 30.60 0.98
N GLY A 803 4.13 29.32 0.62
CA GLY A 803 3.98 28.89 -0.78
C GLY A 803 3.00 29.76 -1.61
N PRO A 804 3.16 29.85 -2.94
CA PRO A 804 2.40 30.80 -3.78
C PRO A 804 0.89 30.59 -3.69
N GLU A 805 0.45 29.34 -3.46
CA GLU A 805 -0.97 29.00 -3.31
C GLU A 805 -1.58 29.57 -2.02
N ARG A 806 -0.79 29.71 -0.94
CA ARG A 806 -1.28 30.29 0.32
C ARG A 806 -1.48 31.80 0.19
N VAL A 807 -0.49 32.51 -0.37
CA VAL A 807 -0.60 33.96 -0.62
C VAL A 807 -1.73 34.25 -1.61
N PHE A 808 -1.87 33.43 -2.66
CA PHE A 808 -2.95 33.56 -3.62
C PHE A 808 -4.33 33.35 -2.97
N ALA A 809 -4.50 32.30 -2.15
CA ALA A 809 -5.76 32.03 -1.48
C ALA A 809 -6.17 33.20 -0.57
N GLU A 810 -5.23 33.75 0.20
CA GLU A 810 -5.48 34.88 1.11
C GLU A 810 -5.81 36.16 0.34
N LEU A 811 -5.11 36.48 -0.75
CA LEU A 811 -5.46 37.60 -1.63
C LEU A 811 -6.86 37.43 -2.23
N ARG A 812 -7.24 36.20 -2.56
CA ARG A 812 -8.48 35.89 -3.27
C ARG A 812 -9.73 36.11 -2.41
N CYS A 813 -9.60 36.12 -1.09
CA CYS A 813 -10.69 36.43 -0.15
C CYS A 813 -11.18 37.88 -0.25
N SER A 814 -10.34 38.81 -0.72
CA SER A 814 -10.71 40.24 -0.79
C SER A 814 -10.50 40.86 -2.18
N PHE A 815 -9.63 40.28 -3.00
CA PHE A 815 -9.22 40.83 -4.29
C PHE A 815 -9.27 39.79 -5.41
N TRP A 816 -9.77 40.23 -6.58
CA TRP A 816 -9.67 39.49 -7.83
C TRP A 816 -8.58 40.11 -8.70
N ILE A 817 -7.34 39.67 -8.47
CA ILE A 817 -6.20 40.08 -9.29
C ILE A 817 -6.23 39.28 -10.60
N LEU A 818 -6.25 39.96 -11.76
CA LEU A 818 -6.22 39.27 -13.05
C LEU A 818 -4.95 38.42 -13.15
N ARG A 819 -5.07 37.13 -13.47
CA ARG A 819 -3.94 36.17 -13.44
C ARG A 819 -3.18 36.18 -12.09
N GLY A 820 -3.93 36.23 -10.98
CA GLY A 820 -3.39 36.40 -9.63
C GLY A 820 -2.37 35.33 -9.21
N ARG A 821 -2.55 34.06 -9.62
CA ARG A 821 -1.57 32.99 -9.32
C ARG A 821 -0.23 33.27 -9.98
N GLU A 822 -0.24 33.68 -11.25
CA GLU A 822 0.96 34.05 -11.99
C GLU A 822 1.62 35.30 -11.41
N ALA A 823 0.83 36.28 -10.97
CA ALA A 823 1.32 37.50 -10.34
C ALA A 823 2.07 37.21 -9.02
N VAL A 824 1.49 36.37 -8.15
CA VAL A 824 2.11 35.94 -6.89
C VAL A 824 3.39 35.14 -7.15
N ARG A 825 3.36 34.20 -8.10
CA ARG A 825 4.55 33.42 -8.49
C ARG A 825 5.66 34.32 -9.02
N ARG A 826 5.33 35.33 -9.83
CA ARG A 826 6.30 36.30 -10.35
C ARG A 826 6.93 37.13 -9.22
N HIS A 827 6.12 37.58 -8.26
CA HIS A 827 6.62 38.29 -7.07
C HIS A 827 7.59 37.42 -6.25
N GLN A 828 7.15 36.22 -5.85
CA GLN A 828 7.97 35.31 -5.04
C GLN A 828 9.23 34.82 -5.78
N TYR A 829 9.19 34.77 -7.11
CA TYR A 829 10.37 34.49 -7.91
C TYR A 829 11.38 35.64 -7.89
N GLY A 830 10.98 36.89 -7.65
CA GLY A 830 11.90 38.04 -7.52
C GLY A 830 12.32 38.34 -6.06
N CYS A 831 11.51 37.94 -5.08
CA CYS A 831 11.73 38.21 -3.65
C CYS A 831 12.97 37.47 -3.11
N ALA A 832 13.90 38.21 -2.50
CA ALA A 832 15.16 37.69 -1.98
C ALA A 832 14.95 36.67 -0.85
N ASP A 833 14.00 36.91 0.05
CA ASP A 833 13.67 35.98 1.13
C ASP A 833 13.00 34.72 0.61
N CYS A 834 11.98 34.83 -0.25
CA CYS A 834 11.37 33.67 -0.91
C CYS A 834 12.42 32.81 -1.65
N ARG A 835 13.35 33.46 -2.38
CA ARG A 835 14.50 32.79 -3.00
C ARG A 835 15.39 32.12 -1.97
N ARG A 836 15.76 32.81 -0.89
CA ARG A 836 16.62 32.30 0.19
C ARG A 836 16.00 31.13 0.95
N TRP A 837 14.71 31.17 1.27
CA TRP A 837 13.97 30.14 2.00
C TRP A 837 13.64 28.92 1.13
N ARG A 838 13.51 29.08 -0.19
CA ARG A 838 13.14 27.99 -1.11
C ARG A 838 14.29 27.50 -1.98
N ALA A 839 15.43 28.17 -1.96
CA ALA A 839 16.65 27.69 -2.59
C ALA A 839 16.97 26.28 -2.10
N LYS A 840 17.26 25.36 -3.01
CA LYS A 840 17.74 24.02 -2.66
C LYS A 840 19.24 23.99 -2.97
N PRO A 841 20.07 23.30 -2.18
CA PRO A 841 21.47 23.11 -2.54
C PRO A 841 21.55 22.50 -3.94
N ALA A 842 22.31 23.12 -4.83
CA ALA A 842 22.57 22.57 -6.16
C ALA A 842 23.50 21.37 -5.96
N VAL A 843 22.95 20.15 -5.99
CA VAL A 843 23.74 18.95 -5.76
C VAL A 843 24.46 18.57 -7.05
N PRO A 844 25.80 18.60 -7.08
CA PRO A 844 26.56 18.28 -8.29
C PRO A 844 26.38 16.81 -8.67
N LYS A 845 26.62 16.50 -9.95
CA LYS A 845 26.63 15.12 -10.47
C LYS A 845 27.54 14.24 -9.59
N MET A 846 27.06 13.05 -9.22
CA MET A 846 27.78 12.11 -8.34
C MET A 846 29.21 11.86 -8.87
N ALA A 847 30.21 11.93 -7.98
CA ALA A 847 31.61 11.68 -8.34
C ALA A 847 31.82 10.27 -8.88
N ASP A 848 32.78 10.12 -9.79
CA ASP A 848 33.31 8.81 -10.12
C ASP A 848 33.83 8.12 -8.85
N LEU A 849 33.84 6.78 -8.88
CA LEU A 849 34.22 5.99 -7.72
C LEU A 849 35.65 6.37 -7.28
N PRO A 850 35.90 6.66 -5.98
CA PRO A 850 37.23 7.05 -5.52
C PRO A 850 38.26 5.96 -5.85
N SER A 851 39.53 6.35 -6.06
CA SER A 851 40.61 5.42 -6.41
C SER A 851 40.71 4.23 -5.43
N ALA A 852 40.45 4.45 -4.14
CA ALA A 852 40.30 3.43 -3.10
C ALA A 852 39.28 2.31 -3.43
N ARG A 853 38.22 2.63 -4.18
CA ARG A 853 37.21 1.67 -4.69
C ARG A 853 37.57 1.05 -6.03
N LEU A 854 38.62 1.56 -6.70
CA LEU A 854 39.07 1.17 -8.03
C LEU A 854 40.50 0.59 -8.02
N ARG A 855 41.07 0.25 -6.85
CA ARG A 855 42.38 -0.42 -6.70
C ARG A 855 42.33 -1.90 -7.15
N LEU A 856 41.92 -2.13 -8.39
CA LEU A 856 41.91 -3.45 -9.01
C LEU A 856 43.33 -4.04 -8.99
N PHE A 857 43.44 -5.36 -8.85
CA PHE A 857 44.73 -6.10 -8.72
C PHE A 857 45.54 -5.80 -7.45
N LYS A 858 44.97 -5.13 -6.44
CA LYS A 858 45.52 -5.07 -5.09
C LYS A 858 44.87 -6.12 -4.18
N PRO A 859 45.57 -6.59 -3.12
CA PRO A 859 44.99 -7.53 -2.17
C PRO A 859 43.69 -7.02 -1.54
N ALA A 860 42.81 -7.95 -1.13
CA ALA A 860 41.63 -7.57 -0.36
C ALA A 860 42.05 -6.77 0.89
N PHE A 861 41.23 -5.78 1.26
CA PHE A 861 41.50 -4.84 2.35
C PHE A 861 42.67 -3.87 2.14
N TYR A 862 43.22 -3.74 0.93
CA TYR A 862 44.22 -2.71 0.63
C TYR A 862 43.73 -1.29 0.99
N SER A 863 42.49 -0.99 0.62
CA SER A 863 41.76 0.22 1.03
C SER A 863 40.57 -0.17 1.89
N THR A 864 40.58 0.22 3.16
CA THR A 864 39.62 -0.29 4.16
C THR A 864 38.91 0.86 4.89
N GLY A 865 37.57 0.86 4.87
CA GLY A 865 36.77 1.73 5.73
C GLY A 865 36.50 1.08 7.08
N MET A 866 36.49 1.84 8.17
CA MET A 866 36.25 1.33 9.52
C MET A 866 35.24 2.17 10.30
N ASP A 867 34.51 1.52 11.21
CA ASP A 867 33.57 2.16 12.13
C ASP A 867 33.20 1.21 13.30
N CYS A 868 32.75 1.76 14.42
CA CYS A 868 32.31 1.01 15.61
C CYS A 868 30.79 1.03 15.76
N PHE A 869 30.21 -0.07 16.28
CA PHE A 869 28.77 -0.20 16.47
C PHE A 869 28.42 -0.95 17.76
N GLY A 870 27.39 -0.50 18.47
CA GLY A 870 27.02 -1.04 19.79
C GLY A 870 26.41 0.07 20.67
N PRO A 871 26.28 -0.12 22.00
CA PRO A 871 26.78 -1.24 22.80
C PRO A 871 25.83 -2.45 22.85
N PHE A 872 26.40 -3.64 23.00
CA PHE A 872 25.68 -4.89 23.26
C PHE A 872 25.94 -5.35 24.71
N GLU A 873 24.91 -5.69 25.46
CA GLU A 873 25.06 -6.23 26.81
C GLU A 873 25.38 -7.73 26.74
N VAL A 874 26.54 -8.13 27.30
CA VAL A 874 26.95 -9.53 27.45
C VAL A 874 26.99 -9.93 28.92
N LYS A 875 26.76 -11.22 29.17
CA LYS A 875 26.85 -11.80 30.51
C LYS A 875 28.25 -12.38 30.73
N VAL A 876 28.99 -11.80 31.67
CA VAL A 876 30.30 -12.29 32.14
C VAL A 876 30.12 -12.81 33.57
N GLY A 877 30.03 -14.13 33.71
CA GLY A 877 29.69 -14.77 34.98
C GLY A 877 28.31 -14.36 35.51
N ARG A 878 28.26 -13.66 36.65
CA ARG A 878 27.03 -13.10 37.26
C ARG A 878 26.77 -11.62 36.90
N ARG A 879 27.71 -10.96 36.22
CA ARG A 879 27.66 -9.52 35.89
C ARG A 879 27.26 -9.29 34.43
N ARG A 880 26.73 -8.10 34.14
CA ARG A 880 26.45 -7.62 32.78
C ARG A 880 27.47 -6.56 32.41
N GLU A 881 28.10 -6.72 31.25
CA GLU A 881 29.08 -5.77 30.74
C GLU A 881 28.73 -5.36 29.31
N LYS A 882 29.16 -4.17 28.90
CA LYS A 882 28.96 -3.68 27.54
C LYS A 882 30.13 -4.13 26.66
N ARG A 883 29.83 -4.52 25.43
CA ARG A 883 30.79 -4.81 24.36
C ARG A 883 30.40 -4.04 23.11
N TRP A 884 31.39 -3.74 22.27
CA TRP A 884 31.21 -3.02 21.02
C TRP A 884 31.69 -3.89 19.86
N GLY A 885 31.04 -3.81 18.71
CA GLY A 885 31.54 -4.40 17.48
C GLY A 885 32.34 -3.37 16.68
N ILE A 886 33.38 -3.81 15.99
CA ILE A 886 34.09 -3.02 14.97
C ILE A 886 33.94 -3.67 13.60
N ILE A 887 33.73 -2.85 12.57
CA ILE A 887 33.68 -3.30 11.19
C ILE A 887 34.90 -2.77 10.43
N PHE A 888 35.55 -3.64 9.66
CA PHE A 888 36.51 -3.29 8.62
C PHE A 888 35.92 -3.69 7.27
N LYS A 889 35.69 -2.72 6.39
CA LYS A 889 35.07 -2.89 5.08
C LYS A 889 36.08 -2.60 3.97
N CYS A 890 36.43 -3.62 3.20
CA CYS A 890 37.23 -3.43 1.99
C CYS A 890 36.43 -2.59 0.98
N LEU A 891 37.00 -1.47 0.54
CA LEU A 891 36.36 -0.54 -0.38
C LEU A 891 36.38 -1.08 -1.83
N THR A 892 37.35 -1.93 -2.16
CA THR A 892 37.53 -2.52 -3.50
C THR A 892 36.69 -3.79 -3.68
N THR A 893 36.93 -4.84 -2.89
CA THR A 893 36.26 -6.15 -3.03
C THR A 893 34.94 -6.26 -2.28
N ARG A 894 34.57 -5.23 -1.50
CA ARG A 894 33.40 -5.21 -0.60
C ARG A 894 33.41 -6.28 0.49
N ALA A 895 34.53 -6.94 0.73
CA ALA A 895 34.72 -7.81 1.88
C ALA A 895 34.52 -7.08 3.21
N VAL A 896 33.97 -7.78 4.19
CA VAL A 896 33.72 -7.32 5.56
C VAL A 896 34.55 -8.16 6.51
N HIS A 897 35.13 -7.54 7.53
CA HIS A 897 35.65 -8.22 8.72
C HIS A 897 35.02 -7.59 9.95
N LEU A 898 34.49 -8.43 10.85
CA LEU A 898 33.85 -8.02 12.09
C LEU A 898 34.67 -8.55 13.25
N ASP A 899 34.90 -7.72 14.26
CA ASP A 899 35.55 -8.13 15.49
C ASP A 899 34.83 -7.55 16.72
N LEU A 900 35.03 -8.17 17.87
CA LEU A 900 34.44 -7.74 19.13
C LEU A 900 35.47 -6.98 19.98
N LEU A 901 35.07 -5.81 20.45
CA LEU A 901 35.83 -4.95 21.34
C LEU A 901 35.32 -5.07 22.78
N THR A 902 36.25 -5.28 23.70
CA THR A 902 36.01 -5.33 25.15
C THR A 902 35.61 -3.97 25.70
N ALA A 903 36.25 -2.91 25.20
CA ALA A 903 36.00 -1.51 25.51
C ALA A 903 36.21 -0.66 24.24
N ILE A 904 35.74 0.58 24.28
CA ILE A 904 35.95 1.55 23.19
C ILE A 904 37.17 2.41 23.53
N ASP A 905 38.34 1.79 23.60
CA ASP A 905 39.62 2.44 23.90
C ASP A 905 40.69 2.09 22.84
N THR A 906 41.83 2.76 22.93
CA THR A 906 42.93 2.58 21.97
C THR A 906 43.50 1.16 21.99
N ASP A 907 43.63 0.56 23.17
CA ASP A 907 44.23 -0.78 23.31
C ASP A 907 43.33 -1.86 22.71
N ALA A 908 42.03 -1.82 23.00
CA ALA A 908 41.06 -2.73 22.41
C ALA A 908 41.00 -2.57 20.88
N PHE A 909 41.07 -1.32 20.38
CA PHE A 909 41.18 -1.05 18.95
C PHE A 909 42.47 -1.61 18.33
N LEU A 910 43.63 -1.36 18.94
CA LEU A 910 44.92 -1.86 18.46
C LEU A 910 44.99 -3.39 18.46
N MET A 911 44.41 -4.03 19.48
CA MET A 911 44.28 -5.48 19.53
C MET A 911 43.37 -6.01 18.40
N ALA A 912 42.25 -5.35 18.12
CA ALA A 912 41.38 -5.71 17.00
C ALA A 912 42.06 -5.49 15.65
N LEU A 913 42.77 -4.38 15.48
CA LEU A 913 43.55 -4.08 14.28
C LEU A 913 44.65 -5.12 14.06
N ARG A 914 45.36 -5.54 15.13
CA ARG A 914 46.35 -6.62 15.05
C ARG A 914 45.72 -7.96 14.65
N ARG A 915 44.55 -8.31 15.20
CA ARG A 915 43.81 -9.52 14.80
C ARG A 915 43.36 -9.45 13.34
N PHE A 916 42.89 -8.29 12.89
CA PHE A 916 42.54 -8.04 11.50
C PHE A 916 43.74 -8.21 10.57
N ILE A 917 44.87 -7.54 10.87
CA ILE A 917 46.09 -7.62 10.08
C ILE A 917 46.62 -9.06 10.03
N ALA A 918 46.62 -9.77 11.16
CA ALA A 918 47.08 -11.16 11.22
C ALA A 918 46.21 -12.12 10.38
N ARG A 919 44.91 -11.82 10.22
CA ARG A 919 43.97 -12.68 9.47
C ARG A 919 43.81 -12.28 8.01
N ARG A 920 43.89 -10.99 7.70
CA ARG A 920 43.50 -10.42 6.39
C ARG A 920 44.65 -9.71 5.67
N GLY A 921 45.79 -9.52 6.33
CA GLY A 921 46.93 -8.78 5.82
C GLY A 921 46.88 -7.28 6.16
N THR A 922 48.01 -6.61 6.00
CA THR A 922 48.15 -5.19 6.36
C THR A 922 47.49 -4.26 5.34
N PRO A 923 46.52 -3.42 5.73
CA PRO A 923 45.95 -2.42 4.82
C PRO A 923 46.97 -1.33 4.50
N ALA A 924 46.94 -0.79 3.29
CA ALA A 924 47.77 0.37 2.94
C ALA A 924 47.12 1.68 3.38
N GLU A 925 45.78 1.75 3.34
CA GLU A 925 45.00 2.93 3.70
C GLU A 925 43.73 2.57 4.49
N LEU A 926 43.50 3.27 5.61
CA LEU A 926 42.33 3.14 6.49
C LEU A 926 41.49 4.42 6.46
N PHE A 927 40.19 4.29 6.22
CA PHE A 927 39.23 5.39 6.12
C PHE A 927 38.24 5.36 7.29
N SER A 928 38.02 6.49 7.96
CA SER A 928 37.07 6.62 9.08
C SER A 928 36.24 7.90 8.99
N ASP A 929 35.06 7.93 9.60
CA ASP A 929 34.28 9.15 9.76
C ASP A 929 34.81 10.05 10.89
N GLN A 930 34.21 11.24 11.04
CA GLN A 930 34.42 12.16 12.17
C GLN A 930 33.15 12.25 13.06
N GLY A 931 32.36 11.17 13.14
CA GLY A 931 30.97 11.18 13.58
C GLY A 931 30.76 11.44 15.09
N THR A 932 29.66 12.11 15.44
CA THR A 932 29.26 12.49 16.81
C THR A 932 28.54 11.40 17.62
N ASN A 933 28.51 10.14 17.15
CA ASN A 933 27.97 9.00 17.91
C ASN A 933 28.83 8.64 19.14
N PHE A 934 29.99 9.30 19.24
CA PHE A 934 30.87 9.27 20.39
C PHE A 934 30.47 10.29 21.48
N LYS A 935 29.46 11.16 21.32
CA LYS A 935 29.16 12.24 22.28
C LYS A 935 28.83 11.83 23.73
N GLY A 936 28.55 10.55 24.01
CA GLY A 936 28.43 10.02 25.38
C GLY A 936 29.73 9.48 25.97
N GLY A 937 30.64 8.98 25.11
CA GLY A 937 32.00 8.54 25.48
C GLY A 937 33.08 9.60 25.17
N GLU A 938 32.71 10.71 24.54
CA GLU A 938 33.62 11.72 23.96
C GLU A 938 34.45 12.39 25.04
N ARG A 939 34.01 12.56 26.29
CA ARG A 939 34.87 13.24 27.26
C ARG A 939 36.10 12.40 27.63
N GLU A 940 35.93 11.10 27.88
CA GLU A 940 37.02 10.16 28.21
C GLU A 940 37.83 9.74 26.98
N LEU A 941 37.16 9.44 25.86
CA LEU A 941 37.83 9.04 24.62
C LEU A 941 38.52 10.20 23.94
N ARG A 942 38.01 11.44 24.02
CA ARG A 942 38.68 12.59 23.43
C ARG A 942 39.88 12.98 24.27
N GLU A 943 39.82 12.92 25.60
CA GLU A 943 41.01 13.08 26.43
C GLU A 943 42.08 12.02 26.08
N ALA A 944 41.70 10.75 25.84
CA ALA A 944 42.61 9.71 25.37
C ALA A 944 43.10 9.86 23.91
N PHE A 945 42.23 10.18 22.94
CA PHE A 945 42.58 10.25 21.51
C PHE A 945 43.34 11.54 21.13
N THR A 946 43.09 12.65 21.83
CA THR A 946 43.80 13.91 21.54
C THR A 946 45.24 13.86 22.05
N GLU A 947 45.53 13.08 23.12
CA GLU A 947 46.90 12.78 23.56
C GLU A 947 47.59 11.70 22.70
N ILE A 948 46.83 10.76 22.10
CA ILE A 948 47.36 9.59 21.38
C ILE A 948 47.56 9.80 19.86
N SER A 949 47.00 10.86 19.25
CA SER A 949 47.10 11.09 17.78
C SER A 949 48.53 11.06 17.21
N PRO A 950 49.57 11.61 17.87
CA PRO A 950 50.95 11.50 17.38
C PRO A 950 51.54 10.11 17.64
N ALA A 951 51.31 9.55 18.84
CA ALA A 951 51.87 8.27 19.27
C ALA A 951 51.33 7.07 18.47
N LEU A 952 50.06 7.10 18.08
CA LEU A 952 49.43 6.08 17.25
C LEU A 952 49.91 6.15 15.80
N GLN A 953 50.09 7.36 15.26
CA GLN A 953 50.70 7.54 13.93
C GLN A 953 52.16 7.06 13.93
N GLU A 954 52.92 7.33 15.00
CA GLU A 954 54.28 6.82 15.20
C GLU A 954 54.33 5.30 15.36
N HIS A 955 53.37 4.68 16.06
CA HIS A 955 53.30 3.22 16.23
C HIS A 955 52.89 2.49 14.95
N LEU A 956 52.09 3.12 14.08
CA LEU A 956 51.58 2.53 12.85
C LEU A 956 52.41 2.88 11.61
N ALA A 957 53.23 3.93 11.67
CA ALA A 957 54.20 4.27 10.62
C ALA A 957 55.19 3.14 10.27
N PRO A 958 55.74 2.36 11.24
CA PRO A 958 56.53 1.16 10.97
C PRO A 958 55.78 0.10 10.14
N HIS A 959 54.45 0.06 10.27
CA HIS A 959 53.56 -0.86 9.55
C HIS A 959 53.05 -0.30 8.20
N LYS A 960 53.47 0.92 7.80
CA LYS A 960 53.17 1.57 6.51
C LYS A 960 51.67 1.75 6.20
N ILE A 961 50.85 2.03 7.21
CA ILE A 961 49.39 2.23 7.07
C ILE A 961 49.04 3.73 7.08
N ALA A 962 48.38 4.25 6.04
CA ALA A 962 47.93 5.64 5.95
C ALA A 962 46.48 5.81 6.46
N PHE A 963 46.22 6.76 7.36
CA PHE A 963 44.87 7.07 7.85
C PHE A 963 44.25 8.27 7.13
N HIS A 964 42.99 8.13 6.70
CA HIS A 964 42.22 9.15 6.01
C HIS A 964 40.88 9.38 6.71
N PHE A 965 40.58 10.63 7.09
CA PHE A 965 39.32 10.99 7.75
C PHE A 965 38.37 11.70 6.79
N ASN A 966 37.08 11.35 6.84
CA ASN A 966 36.06 12.02 6.05
C ASN A 966 35.88 13.48 6.47
N PRO A 967 35.52 14.41 5.56
CA PRO A 967 35.16 15.77 5.93
C PRO A 967 33.98 15.81 6.92
N PRO A 968 33.99 16.71 7.91
CA PRO A 968 32.93 16.79 8.91
C PRO A 968 31.56 17.09 8.26
N ALA A 969 30.51 16.43 8.77
CA ALA A 969 29.13 16.50 8.26
C ALA A 969 28.91 16.00 6.81
N ALA A 970 29.81 15.15 6.30
CA ALA A 970 29.72 14.53 4.98
C ALA A 970 29.53 12.98 5.03
N PRO A 971 28.45 12.46 5.67
CA PRO A 971 28.25 11.00 5.87
C PRO A 971 28.12 10.21 4.56
N HIS A 972 27.80 10.88 3.45
CA HIS A 972 27.77 10.26 2.13
C HIS A 972 29.13 9.70 1.69
N PHE A 973 30.26 10.20 2.23
CA PHE A 973 31.59 9.62 2.02
C PHE A 973 31.78 8.29 2.77
N GLY A 974 31.13 8.09 3.92
CA GLY A 974 31.13 6.85 4.72
C GLY A 974 29.97 5.89 4.45
N GLY A 975 29.05 6.27 3.56
CA GLY A 975 27.82 5.52 3.28
C GLY A 975 28.01 4.09 2.75
N VAL A 976 29.24 3.67 2.42
CA VAL A 976 29.55 2.28 2.02
C VAL A 976 29.63 1.35 3.22
N TRP A 977 30.23 1.76 4.35
CA TRP A 977 30.30 0.95 5.56
C TRP A 977 29.10 1.19 6.49
N GLU A 978 28.54 2.40 6.54
CA GLU A 978 27.32 2.69 7.33
C GLU A 978 26.11 1.82 6.92
N ARG A 979 25.97 1.55 5.61
CA ARG A 979 24.92 0.64 5.11
C ARG A 979 25.11 -0.77 5.61
N GLU A 980 26.36 -1.26 5.64
CA GLU A 980 26.65 -2.60 6.12
C GLU A 980 26.50 -2.69 7.64
N ILE A 981 26.86 -1.64 8.38
CA ILE A 981 26.59 -1.55 9.84
C ILE A 981 25.10 -1.61 10.11
N ARG A 982 24.26 -0.96 9.29
CA ARG A 982 22.81 -1.10 9.39
C ARG A 982 22.37 -2.56 9.16
N SER A 983 22.95 -3.23 8.16
CA SER A 983 22.68 -4.66 7.92
C SER A 983 23.12 -5.54 9.09
N VAL A 984 24.29 -5.28 9.69
CA VAL A 984 24.82 -5.99 10.86
C VAL A 984 23.97 -5.73 12.11
N LYS A 985 23.61 -4.48 12.41
CA LYS A 985 22.73 -4.14 13.55
C LYS A 985 21.36 -4.80 13.41
N SER A 986 20.75 -4.71 12.23
CA SER A 986 19.46 -5.38 11.98
C SER A 986 19.57 -6.89 12.12
N ALA A 987 20.70 -7.50 11.69
CA ALA A 987 20.98 -8.91 11.90
C ALA A 987 21.03 -9.23 13.40
N LEU A 988 21.86 -8.51 14.14
CA LEU A 988 22.10 -8.73 15.57
C LEU A 988 20.85 -8.48 16.42
N TYR A 989 20.05 -7.44 16.14
CA TYR A 989 18.79 -7.20 16.84
C TYR A 989 17.76 -8.30 16.56
N ALA A 990 17.75 -8.86 15.34
CA ALA A 990 16.85 -9.93 14.97
C ALA A 990 17.30 -11.31 15.48
N THR A 991 18.61 -11.52 15.68
CA THR A 991 19.17 -12.79 16.15
C THR A 991 19.34 -12.86 17.65
N VAL A 992 19.95 -11.84 18.27
CA VAL A 992 20.24 -11.82 19.71
C VAL A 992 19.05 -11.28 20.52
N GLY A 993 18.23 -10.39 19.93
CA GLY A 993 17.06 -9.81 20.60
C GLY A 993 17.41 -9.11 21.92
N ALA A 994 16.57 -9.30 22.95
CA ALA A 994 16.80 -8.80 24.33
C ALA A 994 17.49 -9.83 25.24
N GLN A 995 18.01 -10.94 24.69
CA GLN A 995 18.55 -12.04 25.50
C GLN A 995 20.00 -11.79 25.93
N PRO A 996 20.37 -12.03 27.21
CA PRO A 996 21.74 -11.87 27.68
C PRO A 996 22.61 -13.04 27.19
N VAL A 997 23.37 -12.82 26.12
CA VAL A 997 24.34 -13.79 25.57
C VAL A 997 25.71 -13.66 26.23
N THR A 998 26.46 -14.76 26.31
CA THR A 998 27.86 -14.73 26.73
C THR A 998 28.75 -14.15 25.63
N GLU A 999 29.89 -13.58 26.00
CA GLU A 999 30.85 -12.97 25.07
C GLU A 999 31.29 -13.91 23.93
N GLU A 1000 31.54 -15.19 24.25
CA GLU A 1000 31.90 -16.22 23.28
C GLU A 1000 30.81 -16.47 22.22
N VAL A 1001 29.54 -16.43 22.63
CA VAL A 1001 28.39 -16.60 21.73
C VAL A 1001 28.26 -15.38 20.83
N LEU A 1002 28.40 -14.17 21.36
CA LEU A 1002 28.34 -12.94 20.56
C LEU A 1002 29.48 -12.87 19.53
N HIS A 1003 30.71 -13.26 19.92
CA HIS A 1003 31.85 -13.34 19.01
C HIS A 1003 31.62 -14.37 17.89
N THR A 1004 31.03 -15.53 18.22
CA THR A 1004 30.68 -16.57 17.23
C THR A 1004 29.63 -16.07 16.23
N VAL A 1005 28.57 -15.42 16.73
CA VAL A 1005 27.52 -14.83 15.87
C VAL A 1005 28.08 -13.74 14.96
N LEU A 1006 28.98 -12.89 15.44
CA LEU A 1006 29.65 -11.88 14.60
C LEU A 1006 30.49 -12.53 13.48
N THR A 1007 31.17 -13.64 13.79
CA THR A 1007 31.98 -14.40 12.81
C THR A 1007 31.09 -15.06 11.75
N GLU A 1008 29.94 -15.61 12.13
CA GLU A 1008 28.96 -16.17 11.19
C GLU A 1008 28.34 -15.08 10.31
N VAL A 1009 27.96 -13.93 10.89
CA VAL A 1009 27.45 -12.77 10.15
C VAL A 1009 28.49 -12.23 9.16
N GLU A 1010 29.78 -12.19 9.55
CA GLU A 1010 30.88 -11.86 8.64
C GLU A 1010 30.91 -12.83 7.45
N GLY A 1011 30.85 -14.13 7.71
CA GLY A 1011 30.83 -15.17 6.67
C GLY A 1011 29.69 -14.96 5.68
N ILE A 1012 28.49 -14.67 6.18
CA ILE A 1012 27.31 -14.47 5.33
C ILE A 1012 27.43 -13.20 4.48
N LEU A 1013 27.86 -12.09 5.07
CA LEU A 1013 28.04 -10.84 4.32
C LEU A 1013 29.08 -11.00 3.20
N ASN A 1014 30.09 -11.84 3.41
CA ASN A 1014 31.11 -12.14 2.42
C ASN A 1014 30.72 -13.22 1.39
N SER A 1015 29.65 -13.99 1.62
CA SER A 1015 29.08 -14.91 0.63
C SER A 1015 28.11 -14.22 -0.35
N LYS A 1016 27.95 -12.89 -0.24
CA LYS A 1016 27.07 -12.11 -1.11
C LYS A 1016 27.67 -11.93 -2.52
N PRO A 1017 26.95 -12.25 -3.60
CA PRO A 1017 27.33 -11.91 -4.97
C PRO A 1017 27.63 -10.41 -5.16
N LEU A 1018 28.76 -10.08 -5.79
CA LEU A 1018 29.12 -8.70 -6.14
C LEU A 1018 28.43 -8.20 -7.42
N GLY A 1019 27.77 -9.08 -8.18
CA GLY A 1019 27.15 -8.80 -9.47
C GLY A 1019 25.93 -9.69 -9.77
N TYR A 1020 25.44 -9.61 -11.00
CA TYR A 1020 24.29 -10.37 -11.49
C TYR A 1020 24.52 -11.87 -11.35
N VAL A 1021 23.53 -12.57 -10.79
CA VAL A 1021 23.50 -14.03 -10.68
C VAL A 1021 22.63 -14.53 -11.83
N SER A 1022 23.22 -15.24 -12.78
CA SER A 1022 22.47 -15.81 -13.88
C SER A 1022 21.60 -16.98 -13.42
N SER A 1023 20.49 -17.20 -14.12
CA SER A 1023 19.62 -18.37 -13.97
C SER A 1023 20.10 -19.60 -14.74
N ASP A 1024 21.15 -19.46 -15.56
CA ASP A 1024 21.74 -20.54 -16.35
C ASP A 1024 22.89 -21.21 -15.58
N ALA A 1025 22.85 -22.54 -15.40
CA ALA A 1025 23.91 -23.30 -14.72
C ALA A 1025 25.25 -23.32 -15.49
N SER A 1026 25.22 -22.84 -16.73
CA SER A 1026 26.37 -22.64 -17.63
C SER A 1026 27.15 -21.37 -17.34
N ASP A 1027 26.53 -20.41 -16.65
CA ASP A 1027 27.13 -19.12 -16.38
C ASP A 1027 28.08 -19.18 -15.18
N PRO A 1028 29.17 -18.41 -15.20
CA PRO A 1028 30.16 -18.45 -14.14
C PRO A 1028 29.53 -18.12 -12.78
N ASP A 1029 29.86 -18.94 -11.77
CA ASP A 1029 29.41 -18.74 -10.39
C ASP A 1029 29.63 -17.27 -9.98
N PRO A 1030 28.64 -16.65 -9.31
CA PRO A 1030 28.73 -15.24 -8.98
C PRO A 1030 29.94 -14.98 -8.08
N VAL A 1031 30.79 -14.04 -8.49
CA VAL A 1031 31.97 -13.66 -7.70
C VAL A 1031 31.51 -13.03 -6.38
N THR A 1032 31.86 -13.66 -5.26
CA THR A 1032 31.59 -13.18 -3.90
C THR A 1032 32.87 -12.66 -3.25
N PRO A 1033 32.80 -11.80 -2.22
CA PRO A 1033 33.97 -11.44 -1.42
C PRO A 1033 34.76 -12.65 -0.89
N ASN A 1034 34.08 -13.76 -0.53
CA ASN A 1034 34.72 -14.99 -0.07
C ASN A 1034 35.64 -15.62 -1.12
N VAL A 1035 35.32 -15.51 -2.41
CA VAL A 1035 36.21 -15.95 -3.50
C VAL A 1035 37.53 -15.19 -3.46
N PHE A 1036 37.54 -13.90 -3.10
CA PHE A 1036 38.77 -13.10 -2.96
C PHE A 1036 39.50 -13.33 -1.63
N LEU A 1037 38.79 -13.67 -0.55
CA LEU A 1037 39.40 -13.88 0.78
C LEU A 1037 39.95 -15.28 0.98
N MET A 1038 39.28 -16.30 0.42
CA MET A 1038 39.57 -17.72 0.64
C MET A 1038 39.97 -18.45 -0.64
N GLY A 1039 39.89 -17.80 -1.81
CA GLY A 1039 40.14 -18.45 -3.11
C GLY A 1039 39.03 -19.41 -3.54
N ARG A 1040 37.91 -19.48 -2.81
CA ARG A 1040 36.75 -20.33 -3.08
C ARG A 1040 35.45 -19.69 -2.58
N PRO A 1041 34.28 -20.02 -3.16
CA PRO A 1041 32.99 -19.39 -2.81
C PRO A 1041 32.52 -19.67 -1.38
N ASP A 1042 32.97 -20.76 -0.74
CA ASP A 1042 32.48 -21.16 0.57
C ASP A 1042 33.56 -21.77 1.50
N GLY A 1043 33.34 -21.55 2.80
CA GLY A 1043 34.06 -22.18 3.91
C GLY A 1043 33.10 -22.63 5.02
N SER A 1044 31.79 -22.66 4.77
CA SER A 1044 30.79 -23.08 5.74
C SER A 1044 30.82 -24.61 5.93
N LEU A 1045 30.70 -25.03 7.20
CA LEU A 1045 30.44 -26.44 7.53
C LEU A 1045 29.07 -26.83 6.96
N PRO A 1046 28.88 -28.08 6.47
CA PRO A 1046 27.58 -28.54 5.97
C PRO A 1046 26.49 -28.26 7.01
N GLN A 1047 25.54 -27.39 6.67
CA GLN A 1047 24.47 -26.96 7.56
C GLN A 1047 23.55 -28.15 7.87
N VAL A 1048 23.50 -28.56 9.14
CA VAL A 1048 22.52 -29.54 9.61
C VAL A 1048 21.24 -28.76 9.96
N VAL A 1049 20.17 -28.99 9.21
CA VAL A 1049 18.87 -28.36 9.45
C VAL A 1049 18.26 -28.96 10.72
N TYR A 1050 18.08 -28.15 11.77
CA TYR A 1050 17.43 -28.56 13.01
C TYR A 1050 15.95 -28.16 13.02
N PRO A 1051 15.05 -28.99 13.58
CA PRO A 1051 13.64 -28.63 13.75
C PRO A 1051 13.48 -27.42 14.68
N GLY A 1052 12.61 -26.47 14.32
CA GLY A 1052 12.47 -25.13 14.94
C GLY A 1052 11.99 -25.07 16.40
N ASN A 1053 12.01 -26.18 17.12
CA ASN A 1053 11.42 -26.33 18.45
C ASN A 1053 12.49 -26.22 19.58
N GLU A 1054 13.78 -26.09 19.24
CA GLU A 1054 14.88 -25.95 20.21
C GLU A 1054 15.47 -24.52 20.20
N LEU A 1055 14.69 -23.51 20.58
CA LEU A 1055 15.21 -22.13 20.73
C LEU A 1055 16.20 -21.97 21.90
N ILE A 1056 16.31 -22.96 22.79
CA ILE A 1056 17.30 -23.01 23.87
C ILE A 1056 17.93 -24.40 23.89
N SER A 1057 18.96 -24.61 23.06
CA SER A 1057 19.80 -25.80 23.19
C SER A 1057 20.84 -25.58 24.29
N ARG A 1058 21.06 -26.56 25.18
CA ARG A 1058 22.17 -26.54 26.15
C ARG A 1058 23.55 -26.56 25.47
N ARG A 1059 23.61 -26.83 24.16
CA ARG A 1059 24.83 -26.93 23.36
C ARG A 1059 25.02 -25.64 22.55
N ARG A 1060 26.04 -24.85 22.89
CA ARG A 1060 26.28 -23.48 22.39
C ARG A 1060 26.34 -23.35 20.85
N TRP A 1061 26.84 -24.37 20.15
CA TRP A 1061 27.01 -24.34 18.69
C TRP A 1061 25.70 -24.51 17.88
N LYS A 1062 24.67 -25.18 18.43
CA LYS A 1062 23.35 -25.28 17.77
C LYS A 1062 22.62 -23.93 17.74
N HIS A 1063 22.86 -23.10 18.76
CA HIS A 1063 22.21 -21.81 18.92
C HIS A 1063 22.76 -20.76 17.94
N SER A 1064 24.05 -20.78 17.60
CA SER A 1064 24.62 -19.86 16.59
C SER A 1064 24.07 -20.15 15.19
N GLN A 1065 24.01 -21.44 14.80
CA GLN A 1065 23.52 -21.86 13.48
C GLN A 1065 22.06 -21.44 13.19
N ILE A 1066 21.14 -21.55 14.17
CA ILE A 1066 19.72 -21.14 14.01
C ILE A 1066 19.61 -19.63 13.78
N LEU A 1067 20.49 -18.84 14.40
CA LEU A 1067 20.52 -17.39 14.27
C LEU A 1067 21.06 -16.96 12.89
N ALA A 1068 22.07 -17.65 12.36
CA ALA A 1068 22.59 -17.45 11.01
C ALA A 1068 21.52 -17.71 9.92
N ASP A 1069 20.69 -18.74 10.08
CA ASP A 1069 19.68 -19.13 9.09
C ASP A 1069 18.50 -18.12 9.00
N HIS A 1070 18.11 -17.51 10.12
CA HIS A 1070 17.11 -16.45 10.15
C HIS A 1070 17.57 -15.14 9.46
N PHE A 1071 18.87 -14.85 9.50
CA PHE A 1071 19.45 -13.71 8.78
C PHE A 1071 19.33 -13.89 7.26
N TRP A 1072 19.69 -15.06 6.74
CA TRP A 1072 19.64 -15.40 5.32
C TRP A 1072 18.25 -15.15 4.70
N ALA A 1073 17.20 -15.63 5.36
CA ALA A 1073 15.83 -15.55 4.85
C ALA A 1073 15.28 -14.11 4.72
N ARG A 1074 15.68 -13.20 5.62
CA ARG A 1074 15.19 -11.81 5.64
C ARG A 1074 16.04 -10.85 4.80
N PHE A 1075 17.36 -11.05 4.77
CA PHE A 1075 18.27 -10.20 3.98
C PHE A 1075 17.97 -10.28 2.47
N ILE A 1076 17.72 -11.49 1.95
CA ILE A 1076 17.38 -11.71 0.54
C ILE A 1076 16.04 -11.04 0.17
N ARG A 1077 15.04 -11.13 1.06
CA ARG A 1077 13.67 -10.69 0.78
C ARG A 1077 13.46 -9.18 0.75
N PHE A 1078 14.25 -8.42 1.50
CA PHE A 1078 13.98 -6.98 1.71
C PHE A 1078 15.09 -6.03 1.22
N TYR A 1079 16.34 -6.49 1.06
CA TYR A 1079 17.47 -5.58 0.81
C TYR A 1079 18.05 -5.65 -0.61
N VAL A 1080 18.01 -6.81 -1.26
CA VAL A 1080 18.55 -7.05 -2.62
C VAL A 1080 17.92 -6.17 -3.72
N PRO A 1081 16.60 -5.90 -3.73
CA PRO A 1081 15.96 -5.13 -4.81
C PRO A 1081 16.38 -3.65 -4.90
N ILE A 1082 17.00 -3.11 -3.85
CA ILE A 1082 17.30 -1.67 -3.73
C ILE A 1082 18.65 -1.31 -4.39
N LEU A 1083 19.48 -2.31 -4.75
CA LEU A 1083 20.89 -2.11 -5.13
C LEU A 1083 21.17 -1.92 -6.63
N GLN A 1084 20.18 -2.05 -7.52
CA GLN A 1084 20.39 -2.07 -8.98
C GLN A 1084 20.16 -0.73 -9.71
N VAL A 1085 19.69 0.34 -9.04
CA VAL A 1085 19.23 1.57 -9.73
C VAL A 1085 20.02 2.81 -9.29
N ARG A 1086 20.39 3.71 -10.23
CA ARG A 1086 20.81 5.09 -9.91
C ARG A 1086 19.60 5.88 -9.43
N GLN A 1087 19.35 5.85 -8.12
CA GLN A 1087 18.10 6.37 -7.57
C GLN A 1087 17.99 7.92 -7.55
N LYS A 1088 19.11 8.68 -7.55
CA LYS A 1088 19.12 10.17 -7.40
C LYS A 1088 20.32 10.86 -8.08
N TRP A 1089 20.16 12.16 -8.40
CA TRP A 1089 21.17 13.14 -8.90
C TRP A 1089 21.73 12.86 -10.32
N GLN A 1090 20.84 12.96 -11.32
CA GLN A 1090 21.12 12.59 -12.71
C GLN A 1090 21.42 13.78 -13.66
N ALA A 1091 21.35 15.03 -13.19
CA ALA A 1091 21.59 16.25 -13.99
C ALA A 1091 22.70 17.12 -13.36
N SER A 1092 23.48 17.84 -14.18
CA SER A 1092 24.59 18.71 -13.72
C SER A 1092 24.15 20.19 -13.67
N PRO A 1093 24.07 20.82 -12.49
CA PRO A 1093 23.95 22.28 -12.36
C PRO A 1093 25.31 22.99 -12.51
N ALA A 1094 25.31 24.32 -12.65
CA ALA A 1094 26.52 25.13 -12.79
C ALA A 1094 27.46 25.05 -11.56
N ASP A 1095 28.77 25.05 -11.80
CA ASP A 1095 29.80 24.91 -10.75
C ASP A 1095 29.87 26.13 -9.82
N ILE A 1096 30.18 25.90 -8.53
CA ILE A 1096 30.44 26.98 -7.56
C ILE A 1096 31.80 27.63 -7.87
N VAL A 1097 31.82 28.96 -7.92
CA VAL A 1097 33.02 29.77 -8.20
C VAL A 1097 33.64 30.27 -6.90
N GLN A 1098 34.95 30.52 -6.92
CA GLN A 1098 35.68 31.16 -5.83
C GLN A 1098 35.08 32.57 -5.56
N ASP A 1099 35.11 33.01 -4.31
CA ASP A 1099 34.53 34.28 -3.82
C ASP A 1099 33.00 34.41 -3.74
N CYS A 1100 32.25 33.39 -4.14
CA CYS A 1100 30.80 33.39 -3.94
C CYS A 1100 30.41 33.33 -2.45
N VAL A 1101 29.39 34.10 -2.07
CA VAL A 1101 28.78 34.05 -0.73
C VAL A 1101 27.79 32.89 -0.68
N VAL A 1102 27.98 32.00 0.29
CA VAL A 1102 27.21 30.77 0.45
C VAL A 1102 26.65 30.65 1.86
N MET A 1103 25.44 30.13 1.98
CA MET A 1103 24.84 29.73 3.25
C MET A 1103 25.05 28.24 3.47
N ILE A 1104 25.60 27.86 4.63
CA ILE A 1104 25.95 26.47 4.95
C ILE A 1104 24.75 25.78 5.61
N ALA A 1105 24.23 24.73 4.98
CA ALA A 1105 23.07 23.99 5.47
C ALA A 1105 23.44 23.11 6.69
N ASP A 1106 23.05 23.55 7.89
CA ASP A 1106 23.27 22.84 9.15
C ASP A 1106 21.96 22.19 9.65
N PRO A 1107 21.86 20.85 9.71
CA PRO A 1107 20.64 20.17 10.16
C PRO A 1107 20.34 20.33 11.65
N GLN A 1108 21.28 20.81 12.47
CA GLN A 1108 21.06 21.05 13.91
C GLN A 1108 20.48 22.43 14.20
N LEU A 1109 20.46 23.32 13.20
CA LEU A 1109 19.97 24.69 13.33
C LEU A 1109 18.75 24.88 12.42
N PRO A 1110 17.68 25.56 12.89
CA PRO A 1110 16.62 26.01 12.01
C PRO A 1110 17.23 26.90 10.91
N ARG A 1111 16.68 26.83 9.69
CA ARG A 1111 17.25 27.44 8.47
C ARG A 1111 17.56 28.94 8.59
N ALA A 1112 16.86 29.66 9.46
CA ALA A 1112 17.12 31.06 9.81
C ALA A 1112 18.53 31.31 10.39
N LEU A 1113 19.07 30.32 11.10
CA LEU A 1113 20.31 30.38 11.85
C LEU A 1113 21.49 29.72 11.12
N TRP A 1114 21.32 29.36 9.84
CA TRP A 1114 22.40 28.78 9.05
C TRP A 1114 23.53 29.79 8.82
N PRO A 1115 24.79 29.43 9.10
CA PRO A 1115 25.90 30.35 8.98
C PRO A 1115 26.17 30.70 7.52
N ILE A 1116 26.40 32.00 7.28
CA ILE A 1116 26.79 32.55 5.97
C ILE A 1116 28.30 32.69 5.94
N GLY A 1117 28.91 32.26 4.84
CA GLY A 1117 30.35 32.36 4.64
C GLY A 1117 30.75 32.57 3.19
N ARG A 1118 32.01 32.89 2.96
CA ARG A 1118 32.57 33.14 1.62
C ARG A 1118 33.44 31.98 1.18
N VAL A 1119 33.24 31.48 -0.04
CA VAL A 1119 34.07 30.41 -0.61
C VAL A 1119 35.47 30.96 -0.89
N ILE A 1120 36.47 30.47 -0.18
CA ILE A 1120 37.86 30.90 -0.33
C ILE A 1120 38.58 30.05 -1.37
N LYS A 1121 38.29 28.74 -1.40
CA LYS A 1121 38.99 27.77 -2.24
C LYS A 1121 38.04 26.65 -2.66
N THR A 1122 38.08 26.27 -3.93
CA THR A 1122 37.31 25.15 -4.47
C THR A 1122 38.23 23.98 -4.77
N HIS A 1123 37.77 22.75 -4.50
CA HIS A 1123 38.54 21.53 -4.74
C HIS A 1123 37.94 20.77 -5.91
N LEU A 1124 38.71 20.69 -7.00
CA LEU A 1124 38.35 19.97 -8.23
C LEU A 1124 38.49 18.46 -8.02
N SER A 1125 37.47 17.72 -8.46
CA SER A 1125 37.53 16.26 -8.57
C SER A 1125 38.24 15.84 -9.88
N PRO A 1126 38.75 14.61 -9.98
CA PRO A 1126 39.48 14.13 -11.17
C PRO A 1126 38.69 14.14 -12.49
N ASP A 1127 37.36 14.15 -12.41
CA ASP A 1127 36.41 14.22 -13.53
C ASP A 1127 35.98 15.67 -13.85
N GLY A 1128 36.69 16.66 -13.33
CA GLY A 1128 36.52 18.08 -13.69
C GLY A 1128 35.43 18.84 -12.92
N HIS A 1129 34.74 18.22 -11.96
CA HIS A 1129 33.63 18.84 -11.22
C HIS A 1129 34.00 19.24 -9.77
N ILE A 1130 33.43 20.36 -9.30
CA ILE A 1130 33.67 20.88 -7.95
C ILE A 1130 32.65 20.30 -6.97
N ARG A 1131 33.12 19.55 -5.95
CA ARG A 1131 32.25 18.84 -5.00
C ARG A 1131 32.49 19.17 -3.53
N SER A 1132 33.61 19.83 -3.23
CA SER A 1132 33.90 20.37 -1.91
C SER A 1132 34.59 21.72 -2.03
N ALA A 1133 34.37 22.60 -1.06
CA ALA A 1133 34.95 23.93 -1.02
C ALA A 1133 35.26 24.35 0.43
N ASP A 1134 36.30 25.16 0.59
CA ASP A 1134 36.65 25.80 1.86
C ASP A 1134 35.91 27.13 1.99
N VAL A 1135 35.14 27.28 3.06
CA VAL A 1135 34.27 28.42 3.31
C VAL A 1135 34.72 29.17 4.56
N LYS A 1136 35.02 30.46 4.44
CA LYS A 1136 35.29 31.34 5.59
C LYS A 1136 33.99 31.75 6.25
N VAL A 1137 33.83 31.48 7.53
CA VAL A 1137 32.76 32.03 8.35
C VAL A 1137 33.42 32.79 9.50
N LYS A 1138 33.31 34.12 9.49
CA LYS A 1138 34.05 35.01 10.41
C LYS A 1138 35.57 34.79 10.30
N GLU A 1139 36.25 34.39 11.38
CA GLU A 1139 37.71 34.13 11.39
C GLU A 1139 38.12 32.67 11.13
N ARG A 1140 37.15 31.74 11.04
CA ARG A 1140 37.44 30.31 10.90
C ARG A 1140 37.10 29.79 9.50
N VAL A 1141 37.95 28.90 8.98
CA VAL A 1141 37.79 28.27 7.67
C VAL A 1141 37.23 26.85 7.86
N TYR A 1142 36.17 26.52 7.13
CA TYR A 1142 35.51 25.22 7.19
C TYR A 1142 35.43 24.58 5.80
N THR A 1143 35.95 23.36 5.66
CA THR A 1143 35.73 22.56 4.45
C THR A 1143 34.33 21.95 4.47
N ARG A 1144 33.54 22.17 3.42
CA ARG A 1144 32.15 21.68 3.32
C ARG A 1144 31.87 21.10 1.94
N PRO A 1145 31.04 20.04 1.85
CA PRO A 1145 30.60 19.50 0.57
C PRO A 1145 29.64 20.48 -0.12
N VAL A 1146 29.74 20.63 -1.45
CA VAL A 1146 28.90 21.55 -2.25
C VAL A 1146 27.41 21.22 -2.09
N ALA A 1147 27.05 19.96 -1.88
CA ALA A 1147 25.68 19.51 -1.59
C ALA A 1147 25.08 20.11 -0.28
N ARG A 1148 25.89 20.77 0.55
CA ARG A 1148 25.50 21.49 1.77
C ARG A 1148 25.66 23.00 1.65
N LEU A 1149 26.02 23.52 0.49
CA LEU A 1149 26.21 24.95 0.24
C LEU A 1149 25.07 25.48 -0.62
N VAL A 1150 24.46 26.58 -0.19
CA VAL A 1150 23.45 27.31 -0.96
C VAL A 1150 24.06 28.63 -1.40
N VAL A 1151 24.26 28.82 -2.70
CA VAL A 1151 24.76 30.09 -3.26
C VAL A 1151 23.70 31.17 -3.05
N LEU A 1152 24.09 32.27 -2.41
CA LEU A 1152 23.22 33.43 -2.25
C LEU A 1152 23.46 34.40 -3.42
N PRO A 1153 22.40 35.05 -3.95
CA PRO A 1153 22.58 36.07 -4.98
C PRO A 1153 23.43 37.22 -4.43
N ALA A 1154 24.28 37.80 -5.28
CA ALA A 1154 25.03 38.99 -4.93
C ALA A 1154 24.06 40.11 -4.51
N LEU A 1155 24.30 40.72 -3.35
CA LEU A 1155 23.62 41.97 -3.01
C LEU A 1155 24.10 43.03 -4.02
N PRO A 1156 23.22 43.92 -4.51
CA PRO A 1156 23.66 45.04 -5.32
C PRO A 1156 24.73 45.80 -4.52
N SER A 1157 25.90 46.00 -5.13
CA SER A 1157 26.95 46.81 -4.56
C SER A 1157 26.37 48.21 -4.33
N GLY A 1158 26.34 48.62 -3.07
CA GLY A 1158 26.22 50.03 -2.73
C GLY A 1158 27.52 50.70 -3.16
N ASP A 1159 27.60 51.08 -4.44
CA ASP A 1159 28.52 52.11 -4.89
C ASP A 1159 27.90 53.44 -4.46
N ASP A 1160 28.14 53.85 -3.21
CA ASP A 1160 28.05 55.24 -2.72
C ASP A 1160 28.61 55.34 -1.29
N GLU A 1161 29.88 54.93 -1.10
CA GLU A 1161 30.71 55.44 0.00
C GLU A 1161 32.07 55.89 -0.57
N ASP A 1162 32.04 56.99 -1.32
CA ASP A 1162 33.24 57.79 -1.59
C ASP A 1162 32.91 59.27 -1.42
N ARG A 1163 32.64 59.67 -0.17
CA ARG A 1163 32.79 61.06 0.29
C ARG A 1163 33.37 61.07 1.70
N SER A 1164 34.70 61.16 1.74
CA SER A 1164 35.48 61.63 2.88
C SER A 1164 34.86 62.91 3.50
N PRO A 1165 34.93 63.07 4.83
CA PRO A 1165 34.37 64.23 5.53
C PRO A 1165 35.18 65.50 5.23
N PRO A 1166 34.55 66.67 4.98
CA PRO A 1166 35.27 67.92 5.07
C PRO A 1166 35.49 68.26 6.55
N THR A 1167 36.76 68.44 6.86
CA THR A 1167 37.32 69.15 8.01
C THR A 1167 36.48 70.37 8.42
N THR A 1168 36.00 70.39 9.65
CA THR A 1168 35.62 71.61 10.36
C THR A 1168 36.77 71.99 11.30
N SER A 1169 37.56 72.98 10.89
CA SER A 1169 38.38 73.78 11.81
C SER A 1169 37.55 74.96 12.30
N SER A 1170 37.29 74.98 13.62
CA SER A 1170 37.22 76.13 14.55
C SER A 1170 37.26 77.53 13.92
N GLN A 1171 36.42 78.54 14.24
CA GLN A 1171 35.89 79.08 15.51
C GLN A 1171 35.03 80.33 15.14
N PRO A 1172 34.34 81.06 16.04
CA PRO A 1172 34.20 80.92 17.50
C PRO A 1172 32.81 80.50 18.00
#